data_AF-A0A370QMU4-F1
#
_entry.id   AF-A0A370QMU4-F1
#
_cell.length_a   1.000
_cell.length_b   1.000
_cell.length_c   1.000
_cell.angle_alpha   90.00
_cell.angle_beta   90.00
_cell.angle_gamma   90.00
#
_symmetry.space_group_name_H-M   'P 1'
#
loop_
_entity.id
_entity.type
_entity.pdbx_description
1 polymer ?
#
loop_
_entity_poly.entity_id
_entity_poly.type
_entity_poly.pdbx_seq_one_letter_code
_entity_poly.pdbx_strand_id
1 'polypeptide(L)'
;MKKQYPTTFVYTFILIIFASLSAVAQGPGSLFVDAGPDQTATCGNPCVDITATFLETFDTSGQNYTVDPIAYTPPFPFDGLANSINIATDDVWSPVDTLPFEFCFFGSLENEFQVGSNGVIRFDVDGTDTSNGWAFTEDLPNNANPTLGEANVFTPVHDIHPGINPGNEIGYEVLGTYPNRVLVVSYFDVAMFSGACNSLLATHMAVFYEFSNVIEIYIQDKPACPGWNSGNAAVGIQNDAGTTAYVPPGRNTSDSPWTTNNEAWSFSPVGPPTYVFEWLDDTGTVIGTTPTLNVCTTQPVETFTARVTYTNTCNGDVVVLEDTVDVFQNAPFSIDLGPDITTCDTSDIVLDANPTQAGLSYEWFYNAVSQGPPTIDDDTFTVTFPNSGTYSVEVFDPNDPTCVITDIIEVTYLDQPVIAAPAEDLFQCDDGVNTGVFDLTVNNPVVLGGQNPGNFTITYHNSQMDADTGANPIMPDNAYPIATPPVETIYVRIEDSATGTCFATDEFIIEFGPVTAGPMTDLNDVCDQDSNGFVTLDLVALKNAEALNGQNPADYTVSYHPTQLDADNNTNPHPNPYDVLASPETIFVRVESNNSPPGTCFATDSFVVEFFVAPAVNQPTVYEICDELPNDGFAEFDLTTKDAEITGGNPDAVVTYHETFNDAQNGVAPITPANMYTNMVQGFDTVWARAENINSPDCFNIVSLDLQVNDSPAITDPITDLVVCDNDEDGVE
;
A
#
# COMPACT_ATOMS: atom_id res chain seq x y z
N MET A 1 13.33 -10.39 36.62
CA MET A 1 12.15 -11.27 36.39
C MET A 1 12.23 -11.76 34.96
N LYS A 2 12.53 -13.05 34.76
CA LYS A 2 12.58 -13.68 33.43
C LYS A 2 11.16 -13.83 32.92
N LYS A 3 10.79 -13.14 31.84
CA LYS A 3 9.59 -13.46 31.04
C LYS A 3 10.03 -14.35 29.90
N GLN A 4 9.58 -15.60 29.92
CA GLN A 4 9.63 -16.53 28.79
C GLN A 4 8.59 -16.09 27.76
N TYR A 5 9.00 -15.94 26.50
CA TYR A 5 8.11 -15.90 25.36
C TYR A 5 8.06 -17.31 24.74
N PRO A 6 6.87 -17.79 24.32
CA PRO A 6 6.74 -19.11 23.71
C PRO A 6 7.24 -19.07 22.27
N THR A 7 8.22 -19.93 21.97
CA THR A 7 8.61 -20.28 20.60
C THR A 7 7.48 -21.08 19.95
N THR A 8 6.73 -20.43 19.06
CA THR A 8 5.86 -21.10 18.09
C THR A 8 6.73 -21.52 16.90
N PHE A 9 7.02 -22.81 16.82
CA PHE A 9 7.56 -23.42 15.59
C PHE A 9 6.43 -23.43 14.56
N VAL A 10 6.49 -22.51 13.59
CA VAL A 10 5.70 -22.60 12.37
C VAL A 10 6.38 -23.64 11.48
N TYR A 11 5.83 -24.85 11.46
CA TYR A 11 6.16 -25.82 10.41
C TYR A 11 5.52 -25.33 9.12
N THR A 12 6.34 -24.77 8.22
CA THR A 12 5.95 -24.56 6.82
C THR A 12 5.73 -25.93 6.20
N PHE A 13 4.47 -26.38 6.16
CA PHE A 13 4.05 -27.51 5.35
C PHE A 13 4.17 -27.06 3.89
N ILE A 14 5.32 -27.36 3.27
CA ILE A 14 5.45 -27.32 1.81
C ILE A 14 4.56 -28.45 1.30
N LEU A 15 3.36 -28.09 0.87
CA LEU A 15 2.47 -28.98 0.12
C LEU A 15 3.10 -29.15 -1.26
N ILE A 16 4.03 -30.11 -1.39
CA ILE A 16 4.50 -30.59 -2.68
C ILE A 16 3.29 -31.28 -3.31
N ILE A 17 2.56 -30.54 -4.15
CA ILE A 17 1.62 -31.12 -5.09
C ILE A 17 2.48 -31.91 -6.07
N PHE A 18 2.70 -33.19 -5.77
CA PHE A 18 3.03 -34.16 -6.80
C PHE A 18 1.81 -34.24 -7.71
N ALA A 19 1.78 -33.38 -8.72
CA ALA A 19 1.08 -33.72 -9.94
C ALA A 19 1.75 -35.02 -10.40
N SER A 20 1.06 -36.14 -10.22
CA SER A 20 1.37 -37.37 -10.92
C SER A 20 1.11 -37.09 -12.40
N LEU A 21 2.07 -36.44 -13.06
CA LEU A 21 2.28 -36.59 -14.48
C LEU A 21 2.53 -38.09 -14.63
N SER A 22 1.51 -38.81 -15.08
CA SER A 22 1.71 -40.09 -15.74
C SER A 22 2.56 -39.78 -16.97
N ALA A 23 3.89 -39.69 -16.78
CA ALA A 23 4.83 -39.78 -17.86
C ALA A 23 4.62 -41.17 -18.44
N VAL A 24 3.86 -41.26 -19.52
CA VAL A 24 3.79 -42.45 -20.34
C VAL A 24 5.22 -42.60 -20.85
N ALA A 25 5.98 -43.51 -20.25
CA ALA A 25 7.35 -43.77 -20.69
C ALA A 25 7.25 -44.17 -22.17
N GLN A 26 7.73 -43.31 -23.07
CA GLN A 26 7.86 -43.67 -24.47
C GLN A 26 8.96 -44.72 -24.52
N GLY A 27 8.61 -45.94 -24.97
CA GLY A 27 9.59 -47.03 -25.03
C GLY A 27 10.72 -46.68 -26.00
N PRO A 28 11.90 -47.30 -25.85
CA PRO A 28 13.16 -46.95 -26.52
C PRO A 28 13.13 -46.89 -28.06
N GLY A 29 12.12 -47.46 -28.72
CA GLY A 29 11.94 -47.38 -30.18
C GLY A 29 11.00 -46.27 -30.68
N SER A 30 10.57 -45.34 -29.81
CA SER A 30 9.69 -44.22 -30.17
C SER A 30 10.50 -43.03 -30.70
N LEU A 31 10.00 -42.33 -31.73
CA LEU A 31 10.65 -41.15 -32.28
C LEU A 31 10.70 -40.02 -31.25
N PHE A 32 11.87 -39.39 -31.11
CA PHE A 32 12.06 -38.21 -30.29
C PHE A 32 13.20 -37.37 -30.86
N VAL A 33 13.19 -36.08 -30.53
CA VAL A 33 14.36 -35.19 -30.60
C VAL A 33 14.40 -34.40 -29.30
N ASP A 34 15.60 -34.27 -28.75
CA ASP A 34 15.91 -33.50 -27.55
C ASP A 34 17.11 -32.62 -27.91
N ALA A 35 16.94 -31.30 -27.92
CA ALA A 35 17.96 -30.32 -28.27
C ALA A 35 19.05 -30.19 -27.19
N GLY A 36 18.87 -30.85 -26.04
CA GLY A 36 19.72 -30.75 -24.87
C GLY A 36 19.30 -29.60 -23.95
N PRO A 37 19.95 -29.45 -22.79
CA PRO A 37 19.67 -28.35 -21.88
C PRO A 37 20.14 -27.02 -22.48
N ASP A 38 19.48 -25.93 -22.05
CA ASP A 38 19.95 -24.57 -22.33
C ASP A 38 21.41 -24.38 -21.94
N GLN A 39 22.11 -23.56 -22.73
CA GLN A 39 23.53 -23.30 -22.57
C GLN A 39 23.78 -21.86 -22.13
N THR A 40 24.94 -21.64 -21.54
CA THR A 40 25.41 -20.30 -21.20
C THR A 40 26.75 -20.05 -21.85
N ALA A 41 26.83 -19.03 -22.70
CA ALA A 41 28.07 -18.51 -23.24
C ALA A 41 28.59 -17.38 -22.32
N THR A 42 29.91 -17.36 -22.06
CA THR A 42 30.51 -16.29 -21.26
C THR A 42 30.88 -15.11 -22.16
N CYS A 43 30.66 -13.88 -21.70
CA CYS A 43 31.23 -12.71 -22.38
C CYS A 43 32.76 -12.84 -22.54
N GLY A 44 33.29 -12.45 -23.71
CA GLY A 44 34.68 -12.72 -24.14
C GLY A 44 34.94 -14.10 -24.78
N ASN A 45 34.05 -15.08 -24.60
CA ASN A 45 34.03 -16.35 -25.35
C ASN A 45 32.57 -16.74 -25.69
N PRO A 46 31.97 -16.09 -26.70
CA PRO A 46 30.53 -16.17 -26.96
C PRO A 46 30.09 -17.49 -27.61
N CYS A 47 30.98 -18.48 -27.71
CA CYS A 47 30.73 -19.72 -28.43
C CYS A 47 30.57 -20.89 -27.46
N VAL A 48 29.52 -21.71 -27.66
CA VAL A 48 29.23 -22.91 -26.88
C VAL A 48 28.82 -24.05 -27.82
N ASP A 49 29.04 -25.29 -27.38
CA ASP A 49 28.53 -26.47 -28.08
C ASP A 49 27.09 -26.73 -27.66
N ILE A 50 26.16 -26.74 -28.63
CA ILE A 50 24.82 -27.31 -28.48
C ILE A 50 24.85 -28.76 -28.98
N THR A 51 24.16 -29.67 -28.28
CA THR A 51 24.17 -31.10 -28.61
C THR A 51 22.77 -31.68 -28.48
N ALA A 52 22.21 -32.14 -29.59
CA ALA A 52 20.94 -32.83 -29.61
C ALA A 52 21.11 -34.35 -29.53
N THR A 53 20.09 -35.02 -29.00
CA THR A 53 19.92 -36.47 -29.08
C THR A 53 18.57 -36.79 -29.71
N PHE A 54 18.48 -37.88 -30.46
CA PHE A 54 17.26 -38.30 -31.13
C PHE A 54 17.34 -39.81 -31.44
N LEU A 55 16.20 -40.42 -31.76
CA LEU A 55 16.17 -41.82 -32.17
C LEU A 55 16.69 -41.96 -33.60
N GLU A 56 17.73 -42.76 -33.83
CA GLU A 56 18.15 -43.13 -35.19
C GLU A 56 17.28 -44.29 -35.70
N THR A 57 16.70 -44.12 -36.88
CA THR A 57 15.86 -45.14 -37.53
C THR A 57 16.47 -45.61 -38.84
N PHE A 58 16.22 -46.87 -39.19
CA PHE A 58 16.83 -47.52 -40.34
C PHE A 58 15.80 -48.34 -41.11
N ASP A 59 16.02 -48.42 -42.42
CA ASP A 59 15.15 -49.13 -43.35
C ASP A 59 15.28 -50.67 -43.24
N THR A 60 14.23 -51.41 -43.59
CA THR A 60 14.19 -52.88 -43.52
C THR A 60 14.43 -53.57 -44.87
N SER A 61 14.56 -52.85 -45.99
CA SER A 61 14.68 -53.43 -47.34
C SER A 61 15.90 -54.33 -47.53
N GLY A 62 16.94 -54.13 -46.71
CA GLY A 62 18.12 -54.99 -46.66
C GLY A 62 17.87 -56.36 -46.03
N GLN A 63 16.71 -56.61 -45.42
CA GLN A 63 16.36 -57.84 -44.69
C GLN A 63 17.36 -58.19 -43.57
N ASN A 64 18.09 -57.19 -43.07
CA ASN A 64 19.10 -57.36 -42.03
C ASN A 64 18.71 -56.65 -40.75
N TYR A 65 19.00 -57.30 -39.62
CA TYR A 65 18.76 -56.79 -38.28
C TYR A 65 20.00 -56.97 -37.40
N THR A 66 20.24 -56.06 -36.45
CA THR A 66 21.07 -56.38 -35.28
C THR A 66 20.24 -57.13 -34.25
N VAL A 67 20.93 -57.91 -33.41
CA VAL A 67 20.33 -58.58 -32.26
C VAL A 67 21.18 -58.23 -31.05
N ASP A 68 20.72 -57.28 -30.26
CA ASP A 68 21.48 -56.70 -29.17
C ASP A 68 20.81 -57.00 -27.82
N PRO A 69 21.57 -57.41 -26.79
CA PRO A 69 21.03 -57.55 -25.45
C PRO A 69 20.71 -56.15 -24.91
N ILE A 70 19.50 -55.97 -24.38
CA ILE A 70 19.08 -54.71 -23.75
C ILE A 70 18.85 -54.91 -22.25
N ALA A 71 18.81 -53.79 -21.52
CA ALA A 71 18.46 -53.84 -20.10
C ALA A 71 17.02 -54.38 -19.95
N TYR A 72 16.81 -55.25 -18.97
CA TYR A 72 15.46 -55.72 -18.63
C TYR A 72 14.68 -54.61 -17.91
N THR A 73 14.02 -53.78 -18.70
CA THR A 73 13.12 -52.71 -18.25
C THR A 73 11.87 -52.71 -19.14
N PRO A 74 10.93 -53.64 -18.92
CA PRO A 74 9.72 -53.71 -19.73
C PRO A 74 8.96 -52.38 -19.71
N PRO A 75 8.62 -51.80 -20.87
CA PRO A 75 7.95 -50.50 -20.95
C PRO A 75 6.48 -50.56 -20.52
N PHE A 76 5.90 -51.77 -20.46
CA PHE A 76 4.50 -52.02 -20.16
C PHE A 76 4.37 -53.15 -19.14
N PRO A 77 3.24 -53.27 -18.43
CA PRO A 77 2.93 -54.46 -17.63
C PRO A 77 2.73 -55.69 -18.55
N PHE A 78 3.00 -56.88 -18.02
CA PHE A 78 2.75 -58.13 -18.76
C PHE A 78 1.27 -58.54 -18.74
N ASP A 79 0.49 -58.04 -17.78
CA ASP A 79 -0.93 -58.32 -17.60
C ASP A 79 -1.80 -57.07 -17.77
N GLY A 80 -3.12 -57.28 -17.86
CA GLY A 80 -4.12 -56.23 -17.97
C GLY A 80 -4.22 -55.60 -19.36
N LEU A 81 -3.83 -56.33 -20.41
CA LEU A 81 -3.90 -55.83 -21.78
C LEU A 81 -5.36 -55.77 -22.27
N ALA A 82 -5.65 -54.78 -23.11
CA ALA A 82 -7.02 -54.53 -23.57
C ALA A 82 -7.70 -55.72 -24.28
N ASN A 83 -6.94 -56.59 -24.96
CA ASN A 83 -7.48 -57.67 -25.78
C ASN A 83 -6.90 -59.03 -25.38
N SER A 84 -7.62 -59.79 -24.54
CA SER A 84 -7.22 -61.15 -24.18
C SER A 84 -7.60 -62.16 -25.27
N ILE A 85 -6.70 -63.10 -25.55
CA ILE A 85 -6.78 -64.13 -26.59
C ILE A 85 -6.24 -65.46 -26.05
N ASN A 86 -6.63 -66.60 -26.63
CA ASN A 86 -6.08 -67.93 -26.31
C ASN A 86 -6.03 -68.31 -24.80
N ILE A 87 -6.85 -67.67 -23.95
CA ILE A 87 -6.73 -67.73 -22.47
C ILE A 87 -6.99 -69.10 -21.85
N ALA A 88 -7.63 -70.03 -22.56
CA ALA A 88 -8.02 -71.33 -22.03
C ALA A 88 -7.75 -72.49 -22.98
N THR A 89 -7.33 -72.20 -24.21
CA THR A 89 -7.15 -73.21 -25.26
C THR A 89 -5.73 -73.13 -25.76
N ASP A 90 -5.11 -74.30 -25.76
CA ASP A 90 -3.76 -74.51 -26.26
C ASP A 90 -3.80 -74.91 -27.75
N ASP A 91 -2.67 -74.81 -28.43
CA ASP A 91 -2.45 -75.11 -29.85
C ASP A 91 -3.37 -74.35 -30.82
N VAL A 92 -3.62 -73.07 -30.56
CA VAL A 92 -4.54 -72.24 -31.35
C VAL A 92 -3.94 -70.92 -31.78
N TRP A 93 -4.29 -70.49 -32.99
CA TRP A 93 -4.10 -69.12 -33.44
C TRP A 93 -5.26 -68.24 -32.97
N SER A 94 -4.98 -66.99 -32.61
CA SER A 94 -6.00 -65.96 -32.47
C SER A 94 -6.71 -65.73 -33.80
N PRO A 95 -7.91 -65.11 -33.82
CA PRO A 95 -8.44 -64.50 -35.03
C PRO A 95 -7.40 -63.55 -35.65
N VAL A 96 -7.47 -63.38 -36.98
CA VAL A 96 -6.73 -62.32 -37.68
C VAL A 96 -7.18 -60.98 -37.15
N ASP A 97 -6.23 -60.12 -36.79
CA ASP A 97 -6.49 -58.73 -36.46
C ASP A 97 -5.60 -57.80 -37.29
N THR A 98 -6.04 -56.56 -37.46
CA THR A 98 -5.32 -55.53 -38.20
C THR A 98 -4.23 -54.93 -37.33
N LEU A 99 -3.02 -54.78 -37.88
CA LEU A 99 -2.00 -53.96 -37.27
C LEU A 99 -2.48 -52.50 -37.25
N PRO A 100 -2.36 -51.82 -36.09
CA PRO A 100 -2.87 -50.46 -35.91
C PRO A 100 -2.06 -49.39 -36.66
N PHE A 101 -0.88 -49.77 -37.15
CA PHE A 101 0.01 -48.99 -38.00
C PHE A 101 0.68 -49.93 -39.00
N GLU A 102 1.08 -49.39 -40.15
CA GLU A 102 1.79 -50.16 -41.16
C GLU A 102 3.22 -50.43 -40.64
N PHE A 103 3.59 -51.71 -40.51
CA PHE A 103 4.86 -52.12 -39.92
C PHE A 103 5.78 -52.69 -40.99
N CYS A 104 6.97 -52.10 -41.16
CA CYS A 104 7.94 -52.62 -42.12
C CYS A 104 8.69 -53.79 -41.51
N PHE A 105 8.60 -54.98 -42.10
CA PHE A 105 9.27 -56.17 -41.59
C PHE A 105 9.94 -56.92 -42.74
N PHE A 106 11.26 -57.14 -42.67
CA PHE A 106 12.05 -57.76 -43.74
C PHE A 106 11.81 -57.17 -45.15
N GLY A 107 11.56 -55.87 -45.24
CA GLY A 107 11.30 -55.16 -46.50
C GLY A 107 9.87 -55.32 -47.04
N SER A 108 9.01 -56.04 -46.35
CA SER A 108 7.57 -56.14 -46.59
C SER A 108 6.80 -55.17 -45.70
N LEU A 109 5.61 -54.78 -46.13
CA LEU A 109 4.69 -53.95 -45.35
C LEU A 109 3.61 -54.83 -44.74
N GLU A 110 3.62 -54.93 -43.41
CA GLU A 110 2.69 -55.74 -42.65
C GLU A 110 1.52 -54.91 -42.14
N ASN A 111 0.30 -55.41 -42.34
CA ASN A 111 -0.95 -54.74 -41.99
C ASN A 111 -1.89 -55.59 -41.12
N GLU A 112 -1.57 -56.86 -40.93
CA GLU A 112 -2.38 -57.82 -40.18
C GLU A 112 -1.45 -58.72 -39.36
N PHE A 113 -1.96 -59.29 -38.27
CA PHE A 113 -1.21 -60.22 -37.45
C PHE A 113 -2.11 -61.27 -36.80
N GLN A 114 -1.51 -62.38 -36.39
CA GLN A 114 -2.11 -63.39 -35.53
C GLN A 114 -1.12 -63.80 -34.43
N VAL A 115 -1.65 -64.12 -33.26
CA VAL A 115 -0.88 -64.55 -32.09
C VAL A 115 -1.22 -66.01 -31.80
N GLY A 116 -0.20 -66.87 -31.80
CA GLY A 116 -0.32 -68.28 -31.48
C GLY A 116 -0.24 -68.52 -29.99
N SER A 117 -0.93 -69.52 -29.46
CA SER A 117 -0.82 -69.86 -28.04
C SER A 117 0.62 -70.18 -27.64
N ASN A 118 1.45 -70.78 -28.52
CA ASN A 118 2.79 -71.27 -28.16
C ASN A 118 3.92 -70.23 -28.26
N GLY A 119 3.65 -68.94 -27.99
CA GLY A 119 4.69 -67.91 -27.86
C GLY A 119 5.16 -67.29 -29.19
N VAL A 120 4.30 -67.29 -30.22
CA VAL A 120 4.62 -66.84 -31.58
C VAL A 120 3.63 -65.80 -32.11
N ILE A 121 4.11 -64.93 -33.00
CA ILE A 121 3.31 -63.99 -33.79
C ILE A 121 3.63 -64.19 -35.28
N ARG A 122 2.61 -64.13 -36.14
CA ARG A 122 2.77 -64.13 -37.61
C ARG A 122 2.15 -62.90 -38.26
N PHE A 123 2.74 -62.47 -39.36
CA PHE A 123 2.27 -61.40 -40.24
C PHE A 123 1.71 -61.93 -41.56
N ASP A 124 2.25 -63.06 -42.07
CA ASP A 124 1.60 -63.83 -43.15
C ASP A 124 0.39 -64.60 -42.60
N VAL A 125 -0.73 -63.89 -42.45
CA VAL A 125 -1.93 -64.39 -41.78
C VAL A 125 -2.77 -65.32 -42.66
N ASP A 126 -3.26 -66.42 -42.08
CA ASP A 126 -4.26 -67.30 -42.67
C ASP A 126 -5.45 -67.45 -41.72
N GLY A 127 -6.53 -66.70 -42.00
CA GLY A 127 -7.75 -66.75 -41.19
C GLY A 127 -8.52 -68.09 -41.24
N THR A 128 -8.11 -69.03 -42.09
CA THR A 128 -8.69 -70.38 -42.12
C THR A 128 -7.92 -71.39 -41.28
N ASP A 129 -6.67 -71.07 -40.94
CA ASP A 129 -5.84 -71.86 -40.05
C ASP A 129 -6.02 -71.42 -38.60
N THR A 130 -6.61 -72.31 -37.80
CA THR A 130 -6.87 -72.10 -36.37
C THR A 130 -5.97 -72.95 -35.47
N SER A 131 -5.01 -73.69 -36.03
CA SER A 131 -4.18 -74.66 -35.30
C SER A 131 -2.75 -74.16 -35.20
N ASN A 132 -2.28 -73.81 -34.02
CA ASN A 132 -0.88 -73.44 -33.79
C ASN A 132 -0.10 -74.67 -33.30
N GLY A 133 0.88 -75.14 -34.06
CA GLY A 133 1.68 -76.31 -33.68
C GLY A 133 2.55 -76.09 -32.43
N TRP A 134 2.98 -77.18 -31.79
CA TRP A 134 3.86 -77.16 -30.61
C TRP A 134 5.16 -77.96 -30.80
N ALA A 135 5.17 -78.93 -31.72
CA ALA A 135 6.26 -79.89 -31.87
C ALA A 135 7.30 -79.42 -32.89
N PHE A 136 8.57 -79.33 -32.48
CA PHE A 136 9.69 -78.96 -33.34
C PHE A 136 11.02 -79.44 -32.76
N THR A 137 12.01 -79.64 -33.63
CA THR A 137 13.42 -79.92 -33.26
C THR A 137 14.41 -79.11 -34.07
N GLU A 138 13.92 -78.35 -35.04
CA GLU A 138 14.70 -77.57 -35.99
C GLU A 138 15.00 -76.17 -35.45
N ASP A 139 16.13 -75.61 -35.88
CA ASP A 139 16.52 -74.21 -35.61
C ASP A 139 15.79 -73.24 -36.53
N LEU A 140 15.68 -71.98 -36.09
CA LEU A 140 15.39 -70.84 -36.96
C LEU A 140 16.63 -70.48 -37.80
N PRO A 141 16.48 -70.05 -39.08
CA PRO A 141 15.22 -69.94 -39.82
C PRO A 141 14.65 -71.32 -40.19
N ASN A 142 13.33 -71.43 -40.21
CA ASN A 142 12.65 -72.66 -40.63
C ASN A 142 11.40 -72.36 -41.45
N ASN A 143 11.17 -73.12 -42.53
CA ASN A 143 9.94 -73.07 -43.32
C ASN A 143 9.34 -74.45 -43.62
N ALA A 144 9.85 -75.50 -42.96
CA ALA A 144 9.46 -76.88 -43.20
C ALA A 144 8.55 -77.44 -42.10
N ASN A 145 8.82 -77.05 -40.85
CA ASN A 145 8.02 -77.42 -39.70
C ASN A 145 6.90 -76.38 -39.52
N PRO A 146 5.62 -76.74 -39.59
CA PRO A 146 4.50 -75.80 -39.43
C PRO A 146 4.57 -74.96 -38.13
N THR A 147 5.04 -75.54 -37.02
CA THR A 147 5.18 -74.83 -35.74
C THR A 147 6.09 -73.60 -35.83
N LEU A 148 7.18 -73.70 -36.60
CA LEU A 148 8.14 -72.61 -36.75
C LEU A 148 7.92 -71.82 -38.05
N GLY A 149 7.61 -72.50 -39.15
CA GLY A 149 7.55 -71.92 -40.49
C GLY A 149 6.35 -71.05 -40.79
N GLU A 150 5.32 -71.10 -39.95
CA GLU A 150 4.14 -70.23 -40.07
C GLU A 150 4.26 -68.94 -39.25
N ALA A 151 5.36 -68.78 -38.48
CA ALA A 151 5.56 -67.66 -37.56
C ALA A 151 6.70 -66.74 -38.00
N ASN A 152 6.61 -65.48 -37.57
CA ASN A 152 7.58 -64.42 -37.89
C ASN A 152 8.34 -63.93 -36.67
N VAL A 153 7.67 -63.80 -35.52
CA VAL A 153 8.28 -63.36 -34.27
C VAL A 153 8.09 -64.42 -33.22
N PHE A 154 9.21 -64.83 -32.64
CA PHE A 154 9.30 -65.83 -31.61
C PHE A 154 9.76 -65.11 -30.35
N THR A 155 8.86 -64.99 -29.38
CA THR A 155 9.25 -64.81 -27.98
C THR A 155 9.88 -66.14 -27.51
N PRO A 156 9.80 -66.61 -26.27
CA PRO A 156 10.02 -68.03 -26.03
C PRO A 156 8.96 -68.89 -26.74
N VAL A 157 9.21 -69.35 -27.97
CA VAL A 157 8.34 -70.35 -28.60
C VAL A 157 8.53 -71.66 -27.86
N HIS A 158 7.46 -72.19 -27.26
CA HIS A 158 7.46 -73.45 -26.53
C HIS A 158 6.02 -73.88 -26.26
N ASP A 159 5.85 -75.16 -25.92
CA ASP A 159 4.53 -75.72 -25.65
C ASP A 159 4.03 -75.27 -24.25
N ILE A 160 2.87 -74.60 -24.21
CA ILE A 160 2.28 -74.02 -23.01
C ILE A 160 0.85 -74.54 -22.78
N HIS A 161 0.26 -74.29 -21.61
CA HIS A 161 -1.05 -74.80 -21.24
C HIS A 161 -1.89 -73.72 -20.56
N PRO A 162 -2.50 -72.80 -21.33
CA PRO A 162 -3.21 -71.65 -20.78
C PRO A 162 -4.41 -72.01 -19.90
N GLY A 163 -5.07 -73.14 -20.13
CA GLY A 163 -6.20 -73.59 -19.31
C GLY A 163 -5.90 -74.02 -17.86
N ILE A 164 -4.65 -73.97 -17.39
CA ILE A 164 -4.25 -74.47 -16.05
C ILE A 164 -4.28 -73.38 -14.97
N ASN A 165 -3.70 -72.22 -15.23
CA ASN A 165 -3.57 -71.16 -14.24
C ASN A 165 -4.66 -70.10 -14.47
N PRO A 166 -5.69 -69.97 -13.60
CA PRO A 166 -6.80 -69.06 -13.85
C PRO A 166 -6.44 -67.57 -13.77
N GLY A 167 -5.22 -67.23 -13.33
CA GLY A 167 -4.69 -65.87 -13.32
C GLY A 167 -3.76 -65.54 -14.49
N ASN A 168 -3.62 -66.44 -15.48
CA ASN A 168 -2.80 -66.18 -16.65
C ASN A 168 -3.48 -65.20 -17.62
N GLU A 169 -2.69 -64.66 -18.52
CA GLU A 169 -3.19 -63.88 -19.65
C GLU A 169 -2.33 -64.14 -20.89
N ILE A 170 -2.96 -64.28 -22.04
CA ILE A 170 -2.31 -64.03 -23.32
C ILE A 170 -3.12 -62.89 -23.94
N GLY A 171 -2.45 -61.82 -24.32
CA GLY A 171 -3.16 -60.61 -24.71
C GLY A 171 -2.32 -59.72 -25.61
N TYR A 172 -2.99 -58.77 -26.23
CA TYR A 172 -2.34 -57.69 -26.95
C TYR A 172 -3.02 -56.35 -26.70
N GLU A 173 -2.24 -55.28 -26.81
CA GLU A 173 -2.75 -53.92 -26.74
C GLU A 173 -1.95 -53.00 -27.66
N VAL A 174 -2.65 -52.00 -28.18
CA VAL A 174 -2.03 -50.91 -28.92
C VAL A 174 -1.99 -49.69 -28.02
N LEU A 175 -0.77 -49.22 -27.74
CA LEU A 175 -0.53 -48.09 -26.86
C LEU A 175 0.11 -46.95 -27.65
N GLY A 176 0.00 -45.73 -27.12
CA GLY A 176 0.56 -44.53 -27.76
C GLY A 176 -0.33 -43.94 -28.86
N THR A 177 0.21 -42.96 -29.57
CA THR A 177 -0.45 -42.22 -30.66
C THR A 177 0.54 -42.00 -31.80
N TYR A 178 0.05 -41.90 -33.05
CA TYR A 178 0.91 -41.61 -34.20
C TYR A 178 1.81 -40.41 -33.90
N PRO A 179 3.13 -40.48 -34.15
CA PRO A 179 3.87 -41.55 -34.85
C PRO A 179 4.51 -42.61 -33.92
N ASN A 180 4.21 -42.59 -32.63
CA ASN A 180 4.82 -43.43 -31.59
C ASN A 180 3.83 -44.43 -31.00
N ARG A 181 3.01 -45.07 -31.84
CA ARG A 181 2.21 -46.22 -31.39
C ARG A 181 3.11 -47.42 -31.19
N VAL A 182 2.68 -48.32 -30.32
CA VAL A 182 3.33 -49.61 -30.13
C VAL A 182 2.28 -50.70 -30.06
N LEU A 183 2.58 -51.86 -30.64
CA LEU A 183 1.83 -53.09 -30.39
C LEU A 183 2.58 -53.87 -29.31
N VAL A 184 1.88 -54.23 -28.24
CA VAL A 184 2.39 -55.13 -27.18
C VAL A 184 1.65 -56.44 -27.29
N VAL A 185 2.37 -57.56 -27.37
CA VAL A 185 1.82 -58.92 -27.28
C VAL A 185 2.47 -59.60 -26.09
N SER A 186 1.68 -59.99 -25.10
CA SER A 186 2.17 -60.53 -23.83
C SER A 186 1.57 -61.89 -23.50
N TYR A 187 2.38 -62.70 -22.82
CA TYR A 187 2.05 -63.97 -22.21
C TYR A 187 2.44 -63.83 -20.74
N PHE A 188 1.47 -63.88 -19.86
CA PHE A 188 1.63 -63.65 -18.43
C PHE A 188 1.22 -64.88 -17.64
N ASP A 189 2.13 -65.39 -16.82
CA ASP A 189 1.92 -66.48 -15.88
C ASP A 189 1.31 -67.75 -16.52
N VAL A 190 1.68 -68.03 -17.77
CA VAL A 190 1.14 -69.15 -18.53
C VAL A 190 1.90 -70.44 -18.18
N ALA A 191 1.18 -71.49 -17.76
CA ALA A 191 1.80 -72.75 -17.37
C ALA A 191 2.46 -73.44 -18.57
N MET A 192 3.59 -74.13 -18.38
CA MET A 192 4.16 -75.01 -19.41
C MET A 192 3.33 -76.28 -19.59
N PHE A 193 3.24 -76.78 -20.83
CA PHE A 193 2.52 -78.02 -21.11
C PHE A 193 3.20 -79.25 -20.50
N SER A 194 2.40 -80.29 -20.22
CA SER A 194 2.65 -81.52 -19.44
C SER A 194 2.22 -81.41 -17.97
N GLY A 195 1.46 -82.39 -17.49
CA GLY A 195 0.96 -82.43 -16.11
C GLY A 195 2.06 -82.37 -15.03
N ALA A 196 3.32 -82.72 -15.37
CA ALA A 196 4.46 -82.59 -14.47
C ALA A 196 5.07 -81.18 -14.45
N CYS A 197 4.75 -80.32 -15.42
CA CYS A 197 5.30 -78.99 -15.65
C CYS A 197 4.27 -77.86 -15.48
N ASN A 198 2.99 -78.19 -15.24
CA ASN A 198 1.89 -77.26 -14.99
C ASN A 198 2.13 -76.22 -13.86
N SER A 199 3.11 -76.45 -12.96
CA SER A 199 3.50 -75.48 -11.93
C SER A 199 4.61 -74.52 -12.35
N LEU A 200 5.17 -74.70 -13.55
CA LEU A 200 6.19 -73.85 -14.15
C LEU A 200 5.47 -72.80 -15.01
N LEU A 201 5.57 -71.53 -14.64
CA LEU A 201 4.88 -70.43 -15.30
C LEU A 201 5.87 -69.64 -16.16
N ALA A 202 5.47 -69.28 -17.37
CA ALA A 202 6.22 -68.48 -18.30
C ALA A 202 5.58 -67.10 -18.46
N THR A 203 6.42 -66.06 -18.42
CA THR A 203 6.01 -64.67 -18.57
C THR A 203 6.97 -63.95 -19.51
N HIS A 204 6.46 -63.47 -20.64
CA HIS A 204 7.22 -62.81 -21.69
C HIS A 204 6.33 -61.95 -22.60
N MET A 205 6.91 -60.96 -23.27
CA MET A 205 6.21 -60.07 -24.21
C MET A 205 7.08 -59.74 -25.43
N ALA A 206 6.43 -59.39 -26.53
CA ALA A 206 7.02 -58.70 -27.67
C ALA A 206 6.41 -57.29 -27.78
N VAL A 207 7.25 -56.29 -28.04
CA VAL A 207 6.87 -54.89 -28.27
C VAL A 207 7.34 -54.48 -29.66
N PHE A 208 6.41 -53.98 -30.47
CA PHE A 208 6.66 -53.53 -31.84
C PHE A 208 6.50 -52.02 -31.88
N TYR A 209 7.56 -51.32 -32.30
CA TYR A 209 7.56 -49.86 -32.34
C TYR A 209 7.17 -49.33 -33.72
N GLU A 210 6.17 -48.46 -33.75
CA GLU A 210 5.80 -47.72 -34.96
C GLU A 210 7.00 -46.90 -35.46
N PHE A 211 7.14 -46.84 -36.79
CA PHE A 211 8.15 -46.05 -37.51
C PHE A 211 9.60 -46.55 -37.43
N SER A 212 10.12 -46.88 -36.24
CA SER A 212 11.49 -47.41 -36.10
C SER A 212 11.61 -48.86 -36.57
N ASN A 213 10.48 -49.58 -36.61
CA ASN A 213 10.38 -51.00 -36.96
C ASN A 213 11.24 -51.91 -36.07
N VAL A 214 11.59 -51.41 -34.89
CA VAL A 214 12.29 -52.17 -33.85
C VAL A 214 11.30 -53.13 -33.20
N ILE A 215 11.77 -54.33 -32.90
CA ILE A 215 11.04 -55.32 -32.11
C ILE A 215 11.86 -55.59 -30.86
N GLU A 216 11.25 -55.48 -29.69
CA GLU A 216 11.87 -55.85 -28.44
C GLU A 216 11.14 -57.02 -27.80
N ILE A 217 11.90 -57.97 -27.26
CA ILE A 217 11.36 -59.14 -26.57
C ILE A 217 11.84 -59.09 -25.13
N TYR A 218 10.90 -59.06 -24.19
CA TYR A 218 11.18 -59.10 -22.75
C TYR A 218 10.70 -60.43 -22.18
N ILE A 219 11.57 -61.09 -21.42
CA ILE A 219 11.32 -62.40 -20.82
C ILE A 219 11.51 -62.24 -19.31
N GLN A 220 10.41 -62.19 -18.57
CA GLN A 220 10.45 -62.15 -17.11
C GLN A 220 10.84 -63.50 -16.56
N ASP A 221 10.16 -64.55 -17.01
CA ASP A 221 10.33 -65.92 -16.54
C ASP A 221 10.19 -66.89 -17.72
N LYS A 222 11.23 -67.69 -17.97
CA LYS A 222 11.18 -68.79 -18.93
C LYS A 222 11.72 -70.07 -18.29
N PRO A 223 10.85 -70.90 -17.71
CA PRO A 223 11.24 -72.22 -17.23
C PRO A 223 11.46 -73.21 -18.38
N ALA A 224 11.98 -74.38 -18.05
CA ALA A 224 12.16 -75.49 -18.98
C ALA A 224 11.44 -76.74 -18.48
N CYS A 225 10.83 -77.48 -19.40
CA CYS A 225 10.20 -78.76 -19.17
C CYS A 225 10.90 -79.86 -20.01
N PRO A 226 12.11 -80.35 -19.65
CA PRO A 226 12.85 -81.29 -20.49
C PRO A 226 12.14 -82.62 -20.75
N GLY A 227 11.19 -83.00 -19.87
CA GLY A 227 10.37 -84.20 -20.03
C GLY A 227 9.28 -84.10 -21.09
N TRP A 228 9.09 -82.91 -21.68
CA TRP A 228 8.09 -82.62 -22.70
C TRP A 228 8.72 -81.88 -23.88
N ASN A 229 8.53 -82.40 -25.10
CA ASN A 229 9.16 -81.87 -26.32
C ASN A 229 10.67 -81.56 -26.17
N SER A 230 11.40 -82.36 -25.38
CA SER A 230 12.82 -82.13 -25.00
C SER A 230 13.13 -80.78 -24.34
N GLY A 231 12.10 -80.02 -23.95
CA GLY A 231 12.21 -78.63 -23.49
C GLY A 231 12.61 -77.66 -24.60
N ASN A 232 12.33 -77.99 -25.86
CA ASN A 232 12.66 -77.19 -27.04
C ASN A 232 12.01 -75.81 -26.96
N ALA A 233 12.83 -74.79 -27.19
CA ALA A 233 12.43 -73.40 -27.29
C ALA A 233 13.36 -72.59 -28.19
N ALA A 234 12.84 -71.54 -28.81
CA ALA A 234 13.63 -70.55 -29.53
C ALA A 234 13.15 -69.13 -29.19
N VAL A 235 13.97 -68.11 -29.47
CA VAL A 235 13.61 -66.68 -29.48
C VAL A 235 14.20 -66.07 -30.73
N GLY A 236 13.51 -65.18 -31.41
CA GLY A 236 14.03 -64.56 -32.62
C GLY A 236 12.96 -63.95 -33.51
N ILE A 237 13.40 -63.55 -34.70
CA ILE A 237 12.54 -63.11 -35.78
C ILE A 237 12.95 -63.80 -37.08
N GLN A 238 12.02 -64.03 -38.00
CA GLN A 238 12.29 -64.54 -39.33
C GLN A 238 11.36 -63.93 -40.38
N ASN A 239 11.82 -63.88 -41.64
CA ASN A 239 10.99 -63.44 -42.76
C ASN A 239 9.87 -64.43 -43.08
N ASP A 240 8.84 -64.00 -43.82
CA ASP A 240 7.65 -64.84 -44.15
C ASP A 240 8.01 -66.13 -44.90
N ALA A 241 9.08 -66.08 -45.71
CA ALA A 241 9.56 -67.27 -46.43
C ALA A 241 10.22 -68.32 -45.50
N GLY A 242 10.49 -67.97 -44.24
CA GLY A 242 11.22 -68.77 -43.26
C GLY A 242 12.62 -69.18 -43.72
N THR A 243 13.29 -68.31 -44.49
CA THR A 243 14.63 -68.55 -45.05
C THR A 243 15.72 -67.72 -44.38
N THR A 244 15.35 -66.64 -43.70
CA THR A 244 16.27 -65.71 -43.04
C THR A 244 15.75 -65.43 -41.63
N ALA A 245 16.59 -65.63 -40.62
CA ALA A 245 16.24 -65.35 -39.22
C ALA A 245 17.38 -64.70 -38.45
N TYR A 246 16.98 -64.00 -37.40
CA TYR A 246 17.86 -63.37 -36.42
C TYR A 246 17.48 -63.90 -35.04
N VAL A 247 18.45 -64.51 -34.36
CA VAL A 247 18.26 -65.25 -33.11
C VAL A 247 19.27 -64.75 -32.09
N PRO A 248 18.85 -64.44 -30.85
CA PRO A 248 19.80 -64.08 -29.80
C PRO A 248 20.80 -65.21 -29.50
N PRO A 249 22.05 -64.88 -29.12
CA PRO A 249 23.04 -65.89 -28.75
C PRO A 249 22.52 -66.88 -27.69
N GLY A 250 22.54 -68.18 -28.01
CA GLY A 250 22.13 -69.23 -27.08
C GLY A 250 20.61 -69.35 -26.88
N ARG A 251 19.81 -68.83 -27.82
CA ARG A 251 18.34 -68.88 -27.78
C ARG A 251 17.72 -69.56 -29.01
N ASN A 252 18.46 -70.39 -29.75
CA ASN A 252 17.87 -71.21 -30.81
C ASN A 252 17.39 -72.57 -30.26
N THR A 253 16.66 -73.33 -31.07
CA THR A 253 16.16 -74.66 -30.69
C THR A 253 17.30 -75.59 -30.26
N SER A 254 18.43 -75.59 -30.97
CA SER A 254 19.62 -76.42 -30.70
C SER A 254 20.27 -76.14 -29.35
N ASP A 255 20.00 -74.96 -28.77
CA ASP A 255 20.51 -74.56 -27.45
C ASP A 255 19.61 -75.08 -26.32
N SER A 256 18.47 -75.70 -26.64
CA SER A 256 17.50 -76.20 -25.67
C SER A 256 17.96 -77.47 -24.94
N PRO A 257 17.48 -77.70 -23.71
CA PRO A 257 16.60 -76.82 -22.93
C PRO A 257 17.37 -75.67 -22.28
N TRP A 258 16.84 -74.45 -22.40
CA TRP A 258 17.37 -73.27 -21.72
C TRP A 258 16.29 -72.60 -20.86
N THR A 259 16.76 -71.90 -19.82
CA THR A 259 15.94 -71.13 -18.89
C THR A 259 16.50 -69.74 -18.73
N THR A 260 15.66 -68.75 -18.48
CA THR A 260 16.11 -67.39 -18.19
C THR A 260 15.12 -66.66 -17.29
N ASN A 261 15.60 -65.60 -16.62
CA ASN A 261 14.76 -64.66 -15.89
C ASN A 261 15.28 -63.24 -16.12
N ASN A 262 14.38 -62.27 -16.27
CA ASN A 262 14.69 -60.86 -16.50
C ASN A 262 15.71 -60.64 -17.64
N GLU A 263 15.39 -61.17 -18.82
CA GLU A 263 16.20 -61.05 -20.03
C GLU A 263 15.44 -60.26 -21.10
N ALA A 264 16.15 -59.45 -21.89
CA ALA A 264 15.54 -58.70 -22.96
C ALA A 264 16.47 -58.54 -24.17
N TRP A 265 15.89 -58.51 -25.37
CA TRP A 265 16.59 -58.41 -26.64
C TRP A 265 15.92 -57.42 -27.57
N SER A 266 16.71 -56.63 -28.28
CA SER A 266 16.25 -55.74 -29.34
C SER A 266 16.67 -56.25 -30.71
N PHE A 267 15.72 -56.25 -31.64
CA PHE A 267 15.90 -56.54 -33.05
C PHE A 267 15.71 -55.24 -33.83
N SER A 268 16.83 -54.64 -34.25
CA SER A 268 16.82 -53.33 -34.90
C SER A 268 17.22 -53.44 -36.37
N PRO A 269 16.49 -52.83 -37.32
CA PRO A 269 16.89 -52.81 -38.72
C PRO A 269 18.26 -52.17 -38.92
N VAL A 270 19.03 -52.62 -39.93
CA VAL A 270 20.36 -52.05 -40.26
C VAL A 270 20.46 -51.49 -41.69
N GLY A 271 19.34 -51.18 -42.33
CA GLY A 271 19.33 -50.56 -43.65
C GLY A 271 19.84 -49.12 -43.66
N PRO A 272 19.72 -48.40 -44.79
CA PRO A 272 20.00 -46.98 -44.85
C PRO A 272 19.24 -46.18 -43.77
N PRO A 273 19.82 -45.10 -43.21
CA PRO A 273 19.13 -44.21 -42.30
C PRO A 273 17.84 -43.65 -42.91
N THR A 274 16.78 -43.63 -42.12
CA THR A 274 15.46 -43.12 -42.49
C THR A 274 15.14 -41.79 -41.82
N TYR A 275 16.18 -41.07 -41.40
CA TYR A 275 16.08 -39.76 -40.75
C TYR A 275 17.05 -38.76 -41.39
N VAL A 276 16.74 -37.46 -41.24
CA VAL A 276 17.62 -36.34 -41.55
C VAL A 276 17.61 -35.38 -40.36
N PHE A 277 18.79 -35.05 -39.84
CA PHE A 277 18.96 -34.12 -38.72
C PHE A 277 19.50 -32.76 -39.19
N GLU A 278 18.92 -31.68 -38.67
CA GLU A 278 19.28 -30.29 -38.96
C GLU A 278 19.23 -29.43 -37.70
N TRP A 279 20.18 -28.52 -37.55
CA TRP A 279 20.11 -27.38 -36.64
C TRP A 279 19.64 -26.15 -37.40
N LEU A 280 18.71 -25.38 -36.83
CA LEU A 280 18.20 -24.13 -37.38
C LEU A 280 18.49 -22.96 -36.43
N ASP A 281 18.79 -21.80 -37.02
CA ASP A 281 18.79 -20.52 -36.30
C ASP A 281 17.36 -19.97 -36.10
N ASP A 282 17.24 -18.84 -35.42
CA ASP A 282 15.99 -18.13 -35.13
C ASP A 282 15.22 -17.67 -36.38
N THR A 283 15.90 -17.58 -37.54
CA THR A 283 15.29 -17.26 -38.83
C THR A 283 14.75 -18.49 -39.56
N GLY A 284 15.01 -19.69 -39.05
CA GLY A 284 14.69 -20.96 -39.69
C GLY A 284 15.70 -21.37 -40.78
N THR A 285 16.90 -20.82 -40.78
CA THR A 285 17.97 -21.21 -41.70
C THR A 285 18.75 -22.39 -41.13
N VAL A 286 19.03 -23.40 -41.95
CA VAL A 286 19.83 -24.56 -41.53
C VAL A 286 21.30 -24.15 -41.35
N ILE A 287 21.81 -24.29 -40.12
CA ILE A 287 23.17 -23.90 -39.71
C ILE A 287 24.09 -25.10 -39.44
N GLY A 288 23.54 -26.31 -39.33
CA GLY A 288 24.33 -27.53 -39.15
C GLY A 288 23.51 -28.79 -39.38
N THR A 289 24.19 -29.92 -39.60
CA THR A 289 23.57 -31.24 -39.84
C THR A 289 24.21 -32.34 -38.99
N THR A 290 24.96 -31.96 -37.96
CA THR A 290 25.59 -32.87 -36.99
C THR A 290 24.94 -32.66 -35.63
N PRO A 291 24.72 -33.72 -34.83
CA PRO A 291 24.02 -33.61 -33.54
C PRO A 291 24.66 -32.58 -32.60
N THR A 292 25.99 -32.52 -32.58
CA THR A 292 26.75 -31.45 -31.91
C THR A 292 27.14 -30.36 -32.90
N LEU A 293 26.89 -29.10 -32.54
CA LEU A 293 27.25 -27.91 -33.29
C LEU A 293 27.81 -26.83 -32.35
N ASN A 294 28.91 -26.19 -32.73
CA ASN A 294 29.43 -25.02 -32.02
C ASN A 294 28.76 -23.75 -32.57
N VAL A 295 28.04 -23.03 -31.72
CA VAL A 295 27.31 -21.79 -32.07
C VAL A 295 27.87 -20.62 -31.27
N CYS A 296 27.90 -19.43 -31.87
CA CYS A 296 28.38 -18.21 -31.22
C CYS A 296 27.25 -17.18 -31.20
N THR A 297 26.87 -16.70 -30.02
CA THR A 297 25.76 -15.75 -29.89
C THR A 297 26.24 -14.31 -29.99
N THR A 298 25.36 -13.46 -30.52
CA THR A 298 25.53 -12.01 -30.65
C THR A 298 24.49 -11.23 -29.85
N GLN A 299 23.44 -11.89 -29.38
CA GLN A 299 22.39 -11.33 -28.55
C GLN A 299 22.45 -11.88 -27.11
N PRO A 300 21.82 -11.20 -26.13
CA PRO A 300 21.72 -11.69 -24.76
C PRO A 300 21.11 -13.10 -24.64
N VAL A 301 20.19 -13.44 -25.54
CA VAL A 301 19.62 -14.79 -25.68
C VAL A 301 19.43 -15.08 -27.17
N GLU A 302 19.87 -16.25 -27.63
CA GLU A 302 19.57 -16.78 -28.96
C GLU A 302 19.03 -18.21 -28.85
N THR A 303 17.98 -18.52 -29.61
CA THR A 303 17.33 -19.84 -29.62
C THR A 303 17.72 -20.61 -30.88
N PHE A 304 18.11 -21.88 -30.71
CA PHE A 304 18.41 -22.79 -31.81
C PHE A 304 17.43 -23.97 -31.81
N THR A 305 17.03 -24.43 -32.99
CA THR A 305 16.08 -25.55 -33.13
C THR A 305 16.77 -26.79 -33.67
N ALA A 306 16.71 -27.89 -32.92
CA ALA A 306 17.05 -29.23 -33.39
C ALA A 306 15.85 -29.80 -34.13
N ARG A 307 16.01 -30.14 -35.40
CA ARG A 307 14.97 -30.74 -36.24
C ARG A 307 15.38 -32.10 -36.75
N VAL A 308 14.51 -33.09 -36.59
CA VAL A 308 14.66 -34.41 -37.23
C VAL A 308 13.47 -34.67 -38.14
N THR A 309 13.75 -34.98 -39.40
CA THR A 309 12.76 -35.47 -40.36
C THR A 309 12.92 -36.97 -40.55
N TYR A 310 11.94 -37.74 -40.09
CA TYR A 310 11.83 -39.18 -40.27
C TYR A 310 10.99 -39.51 -41.51
N THR A 311 11.40 -40.51 -42.28
CA THR A 311 10.66 -41.00 -43.46
C THR A 311 10.47 -42.51 -43.37
N ASN A 312 9.23 -42.97 -43.28
CA ASN A 312 8.93 -44.39 -43.40
C ASN A 312 9.09 -44.81 -44.86
N THR A 313 10.01 -45.74 -45.11
CA THR A 313 10.40 -46.15 -46.46
C THR A 313 9.40 -47.08 -47.15
N CYS A 314 8.51 -47.72 -46.41
CA CYS A 314 7.53 -48.65 -47.00
C CYS A 314 6.27 -47.94 -47.49
N ASN A 315 5.80 -46.94 -46.76
CA ASN A 315 4.56 -46.21 -47.09
C ASN A 315 4.79 -44.76 -47.54
N GLY A 316 5.98 -44.20 -47.29
CA GLY A 316 6.35 -42.84 -47.66
C GLY A 316 5.93 -41.76 -46.66
N ASP A 317 5.42 -42.14 -45.49
CA ASP A 317 5.04 -41.18 -44.45
C ASP A 317 6.25 -40.40 -43.96
N VAL A 318 6.05 -39.12 -43.68
CA VAL A 318 7.09 -38.22 -43.18
C VAL A 318 6.64 -37.61 -41.86
N VAL A 319 7.49 -37.71 -40.85
CA VAL A 319 7.30 -37.12 -39.52
C VAL A 319 8.43 -36.13 -39.28
N VAL A 320 8.11 -34.90 -38.90
CA VAL A 320 9.10 -33.90 -38.48
C VAL A 320 8.92 -33.64 -37.00
N LEU A 321 9.97 -33.83 -36.22
CA LEU A 321 10.04 -33.45 -34.81
C LEU A 321 11.03 -32.30 -34.65
N GLU A 322 10.70 -31.37 -33.77
CA GLU A 322 11.52 -30.22 -33.44
C GLU A 322 11.61 -30.08 -31.92
N ASP A 323 12.77 -29.64 -31.44
CA ASP A 323 13.00 -29.21 -30.08
C ASP A 323 13.97 -28.02 -30.07
N THR A 324 13.96 -27.21 -29.01
CA THR A 324 14.73 -25.95 -28.96
C THR A 324 15.70 -25.91 -27.80
N VAL A 325 16.81 -25.21 -27.98
CA VAL A 325 17.79 -24.90 -26.93
C VAL A 325 18.08 -23.39 -26.94
N ASP A 326 18.03 -22.77 -25.77
CA ASP A 326 18.41 -21.37 -25.60
C ASP A 326 19.89 -21.25 -25.20
N VAL A 327 20.58 -20.25 -25.76
CA VAL A 327 21.94 -19.89 -25.39
C VAL A 327 21.95 -18.48 -24.79
N PHE A 328 22.18 -18.41 -23.48
CA PHE A 328 22.25 -17.16 -22.72
C PHE A 328 23.67 -16.60 -22.73
N GLN A 329 23.85 -15.30 -22.98
CA GLN A 329 25.09 -14.61 -22.64
C GLN A 329 25.10 -14.25 -21.16
N ASN A 330 26.16 -14.66 -20.45
CA ASN A 330 26.38 -14.29 -19.07
C ASN A 330 27.59 -13.37 -18.94
N ALA A 331 27.36 -12.18 -18.39
CA ALA A 331 28.40 -11.24 -18.01
C ALA A 331 29.14 -11.74 -16.75
N PRO A 332 30.46 -11.52 -16.64
CA PRO A 332 31.23 -11.89 -15.44
C PRO A 332 30.97 -10.97 -14.23
N PHE A 333 30.04 -10.01 -14.37
CA PHE A 333 29.64 -9.04 -13.35
C PHE A 333 28.12 -8.96 -13.27
N SER A 334 27.59 -8.48 -12.14
CA SER A 334 26.17 -8.19 -11.94
C SER A 334 25.96 -6.76 -11.47
N ILE A 335 24.75 -6.26 -11.70
CA ILE A 335 24.23 -4.98 -11.23
C ILE A 335 22.85 -5.20 -10.59
N ASP A 336 22.50 -4.36 -9.62
CA ASP A 336 21.22 -4.38 -8.90
C ASP A 336 20.89 -2.97 -8.37
N LEU A 337 19.86 -2.35 -8.94
CA LEU A 337 19.30 -1.06 -8.52
C LEU A 337 18.40 -1.18 -7.29
N GLY A 338 18.06 -2.41 -6.87
CA GLY A 338 17.17 -2.68 -5.76
C GLY A 338 15.68 -2.69 -6.15
N PRO A 339 14.78 -2.80 -5.16
CA PRO A 339 13.33 -2.81 -5.39
C PRO A 339 12.80 -1.40 -5.71
N ASP A 340 11.63 -1.35 -6.36
CA ASP A 340 10.91 -0.11 -6.63
C ASP A 340 10.74 0.78 -5.39
N ILE A 341 10.86 2.10 -5.59
CA ILE A 341 10.82 3.09 -4.52
C ILE A 341 9.53 3.90 -4.66
N THR A 342 8.71 3.90 -3.62
CA THR A 342 7.58 4.83 -3.47
C THR A 342 7.78 5.66 -2.22
N THR A 343 7.73 6.99 -2.32
CA THR A 343 8.04 7.87 -1.18
C THR A 343 7.14 9.11 -1.10
N CYS A 344 6.97 9.59 0.13
CA CYS A 344 6.41 10.89 0.45
C CYS A 344 7.49 11.96 0.67
N ASP A 345 8.75 11.56 0.78
CA ASP A 345 9.83 12.52 0.97
C ASP A 345 10.11 13.29 -0.33
N THR A 346 10.52 14.54 -0.19
CA THR A 346 10.98 15.40 -1.28
C THR A 346 12.50 15.37 -1.44
N SER A 347 13.20 14.60 -0.59
CA SER A 347 14.64 14.40 -0.67
C SER A 347 15.06 13.63 -1.94
N ASP A 348 16.30 13.90 -2.35
CA ASP A 348 16.90 13.23 -3.50
C ASP A 348 17.12 11.74 -3.19
N ILE A 349 16.76 10.88 -4.14
CA ILE A 349 17.01 9.43 -4.09
C ILE A 349 18.27 9.16 -4.91
N VAL A 350 19.26 8.52 -4.30
CA VAL A 350 20.46 8.06 -5.02
C VAL A 350 20.28 6.58 -5.37
N LEU A 351 20.14 6.30 -6.66
CA LEU A 351 20.20 4.95 -7.21
C LEU A 351 21.67 4.52 -7.30
N ASP A 352 21.95 3.26 -7.01
CA ASP A 352 23.29 2.66 -7.04
C ASP A 352 23.16 1.31 -7.76
N ALA A 353 23.95 1.10 -8.82
CA ALA A 353 23.94 -0.12 -9.60
C ALA A 353 24.62 -1.31 -8.88
N ASN A 354 25.25 -1.09 -7.72
CA ASN A 354 25.88 -2.11 -6.88
C ASN A 354 26.73 -3.15 -7.64
N PRO A 355 27.70 -2.70 -8.46
CA PRO A 355 28.43 -3.59 -9.34
C PRO A 355 29.34 -4.57 -8.56
N THR A 356 29.42 -5.82 -9.01
CA THR A 356 30.37 -6.80 -8.43
C THR A 356 31.82 -6.60 -8.88
N GLN A 357 32.06 -5.67 -9.81
CA GLN A 357 33.36 -5.39 -10.43
C GLN A 357 33.53 -3.88 -10.69
N ALA A 358 34.74 -3.36 -10.50
CA ALA A 358 35.09 -1.98 -10.85
C ALA A 358 35.58 -1.84 -12.32
N GLY A 359 35.57 -0.62 -12.85
CA GLY A 359 36.03 -0.29 -14.20
C GLY A 359 35.00 -0.54 -15.31
N LEU A 360 33.73 -0.72 -14.94
CA LEU A 360 32.61 -0.86 -15.87
C LEU A 360 32.13 0.51 -16.35
N SER A 361 31.48 0.55 -17.51
CA SER A 361 30.89 1.76 -18.09
C SER A 361 29.37 1.73 -17.95
N TYR A 362 28.76 2.85 -17.53
CA TYR A 362 27.34 2.98 -17.20
C TYR A 362 26.69 4.05 -18.07
N GLU A 363 25.53 3.75 -18.66
CA GLU A 363 24.63 4.73 -19.29
C GLU A 363 23.27 4.69 -18.61
N TRP A 364 22.83 5.84 -18.09
CA TRP A 364 21.58 5.97 -17.36
C TRP A 364 20.45 6.49 -18.24
N PHE A 365 19.24 5.99 -17.99
CA PHE A 365 18.04 6.34 -18.73
C PHE A 365 16.92 6.75 -17.77
N TYR A 366 16.17 7.78 -18.15
CA TYR A 366 14.91 8.18 -17.51
C TYR A 366 13.79 8.06 -18.55
N ASN A 367 12.79 7.21 -18.28
CA ASN A 367 11.70 6.90 -19.20
C ASN A 367 12.19 6.55 -20.62
N ALA A 368 13.19 5.66 -20.69
CA ALA A 368 13.87 5.21 -21.91
C ALA A 368 14.63 6.32 -22.69
N VAL A 369 14.82 7.50 -22.10
CA VAL A 369 15.63 8.59 -22.67
C VAL A 369 16.99 8.61 -21.97
N SER A 370 18.07 8.46 -22.74
CA SER A 370 19.45 8.55 -22.24
C SER A 370 19.72 9.90 -21.55
N GLN A 371 20.39 9.85 -20.40
CA GLN A 371 20.77 11.00 -19.58
C GLN A 371 22.21 11.47 -19.82
N GLY A 372 22.95 10.79 -20.70
CA GLY A 372 24.33 11.11 -21.02
C GLY A 372 25.05 9.94 -21.69
N PRO A 373 26.25 10.13 -22.23
CA PRO A 373 27.03 9.03 -22.78
C PRO A 373 27.52 8.07 -21.68
N PRO A 374 27.84 6.80 -22.04
CA PRO A 374 28.41 5.85 -21.10
C PRO A 374 29.68 6.37 -20.42
N THR A 375 29.75 6.29 -19.10
CA THR A 375 30.89 6.77 -18.29
C THR A 375 31.42 5.67 -17.37
N ILE A 376 32.76 5.58 -17.26
CA ILE A 376 33.43 4.57 -16.42
C ILE A 376 33.28 4.93 -14.95
N ASP A 377 32.95 3.92 -14.13
CA ASP A 377 32.77 4.04 -12.67
C ASP A 377 31.71 5.07 -12.24
N ASP A 378 30.72 5.33 -13.11
CA ASP A 378 29.55 6.18 -12.82
C ASP A 378 28.34 5.34 -12.37
N ASP A 379 28.55 4.60 -11.27
CA ASP A 379 27.65 3.58 -10.75
C ASP A 379 26.43 4.13 -9.99
N THR A 380 26.25 5.45 -9.92
CA THR A 380 25.13 6.08 -9.20
C THR A 380 24.36 7.08 -10.06
N PHE A 381 23.07 7.26 -9.75
CA PHE A 381 22.22 8.26 -10.39
C PHE A 381 21.33 8.95 -9.36
N THR A 382 21.28 10.29 -9.39
CA THR A 382 20.45 11.07 -8.46
C THR A 382 19.09 11.40 -9.09
N VAL A 383 18.05 10.84 -8.51
CA VAL A 383 16.65 11.16 -8.81
C VAL A 383 16.21 12.29 -7.89
N THR A 384 15.63 13.34 -8.49
CA THR A 384 15.19 14.55 -7.79
C THR A 384 13.67 14.70 -7.87
N PHE A 385 13.03 15.17 -6.79
CA PHE A 385 11.59 15.47 -6.78
C PHE A 385 11.25 16.56 -7.84
N PRO A 386 10.15 16.44 -8.61
CA PRO A 386 9.08 15.44 -8.56
C PRO A 386 9.17 14.37 -9.67
N ASN A 387 10.38 14.01 -10.12
CA ASN A 387 10.57 13.21 -11.33
C ASN A 387 10.27 11.72 -11.11
N SER A 388 8.99 11.37 -10.92
CA SER A 388 8.55 9.98 -10.93
C SER A 388 8.73 9.36 -12.33
N GLY A 389 8.99 8.06 -12.39
CA GLY A 389 9.09 7.29 -13.63
C GLY A 389 10.02 6.09 -13.54
N THR A 390 10.28 5.50 -14.69
CA THR A 390 11.17 4.35 -14.83
C THR A 390 12.60 4.82 -15.04
N TYR A 391 13.50 4.36 -14.19
CA TYR A 391 14.94 4.55 -14.32
C TYR A 391 15.58 3.23 -14.70
N SER A 392 16.56 3.26 -15.61
CA SER A 392 17.32 2.08 -15.98
C SER A 392 18.78 2.42 -16.25
N VAL A 393 19.64 1.42 -16.11
CA VAL A 393 21.07 1.55 -16.41
C VAL A 393 21.51 0.43 -17.34
N GLU A 394 22.26 0.79 -18.39
CA GLU A 394 22.98 -0.15 -19.25
C GLU A 394 24.45 -0.17 -18.84
N VAL A 395 25.01 -1.37 -18.63
CA VAL A 395 26.37 -1.55 -18.10
C VAL A 395 27.16 -2.55 -18.92
N PHE A 396 28.40 -2.20 -19.28
CA PHE A 396 29.32 -3.07 -20.03
C PHE A 396 30.78 -2.89 -19.60
N ASP A 397 31.62 -3.90 -19.86
CA ASP A 397 33.08 -3.77 -19.72
C ASP A 397 33.63 -3.01 -20.95
N PRO A 398 34.38 -1.91 -20.80
CA PRO A 398 34.98 -1.19 -21.93
C PRO A 398 35.86 -2.05 -22.85
N ASN A 399 36.36 -3.19 -22.39
CA ASN A 399 37.14 -4.15 -23.18
C ASN A 399 36.27 -5.14 -23.96
N ASP A 400 34.99 -5.28 -23.60
CA ASP A 400 33.97 -6.08 -24.30
C ASP A 400 32.65 -5.29 -24.37
N PRO A 401 32.57 -4.26 -25.26
CA PRO A 401 31.39 -3.39 -25.37
C PRO A 401 30.19 -4.10 -25.99
N THR A 402 30.30 -5.38 -26.37
CA THR A 402 29.20 -6.16 -26.93
C THR A 402 28.36 -6.85 -25.85
N CYS A 403 28.90 -6.97 -24.63
CA CYS A 403 28.23 -7.57 -23.48
C CYS A 403 27.61 -6.48 -22.60
N VAL A 404 26.38 -6.09 -22.94
CA VAL A 404 25.60 -5.09 -22.18
C VAL A 404 24.59 -5.82 -21.31
N ILE A 405 24.61 -5.55 -20.01
CA ILE A 405 23.53 -5.95 -19.08
C ILE A 405 22.74 -4.72 -18.65
N THR A 406 21.49 -4.93 -18.29
CA THR A 406 20.57 -3.84 -17.95
C THR A 406 19.84 -4.14 -16.67
N ASP A 407 19.57 -3.10 -15.88
CA ASP A 407 18.66 -3.20 -14.75
C ASP A 407 17.71 -1.98 -14.69
N ILE A 408 16.54 -2.18 -14.11
CA ILE A 408 15.40 -1.24 -14.16
C ILE A 408 14.78 -1.10 -12.77
N ILE A 409 14.43 0.12 -12.39
CA ILE A 409 13.71 0.45 -11.16
C ILE A 409 12.61 1.49 -11.41
N GLU A 410 11.46 1.34 -10.76
CA GLU A 410 10.41 2.36 -10.74
C GLU A 410 10.53 3.26 -9.51
N VAL A 411 10.56 4.58 -9.72
CA VAL A 411 10.56 5.58 -8.65
C VAL A 411 9.28 6.40 -8.71
N THR A 412 8.51 6.41 -7.62
CA THR A 412 7.24 7.14 -7.50
C THR A 412 7.28 8.10 -6.32
N TYR A 413 7.29 9.40 -6.60
CA TYR A 413 6.96 10.44 -5.65
C TYR A 413 5.44 10.61 -5.58
N LEU A 414 4.87 10.45 -4.38
CA LEU A 414 3.45 10.61 -4.11
C LEU A 414 3.09 12.09 -3.86
N ASP A 415 1.84 12.44 -4.16
CA ASP A 415 1.30 13.79 -3.91
C ASP A 415 1.39 14.12 -2.40
N GLN A 416 2.03 15.24 -2.07
CA GLN A 416 2.17 15.69 -0.68
C GLN A 416 1.00 16.60 -0.29
N PRO A 417 0.09 16.16 0.60
CA PRO A 417 -0.93 17.04 1.13
C PRO A 417 -0.30 18.07 2.06
N VAL A 418 -0.81 19.29 1.99
CA VAL A 418 -0.49 20.36 2.95
C VAL A 418 -1.76 20.90 3.58
N ILE A 419 -1.69 21.36 4.83
CA ILE A 419 -2.78 22.13 5.44
C ILE A 419 -2.70 23.55 4.89
N ALA A 420 -3.63 23.90 4.00
CA ALA A 420 -3.59 25.18 3.29
C ALA A 420 -3.87 26.37 4.23
N ALA A 421 -4.78 26.16 5.18
CA ALA A 421 -5.07 27.04 6.31
C ALA A 421 -5.52 26.16 7.50
N PRO A 422 -5.28 26.61 8.75
CA PRO A 422 -5.76 25.88 9.93
C PRO A 422 -7.26 25.63 9.87
N ALA A 423 -7.70 24.47 10.36
CA ALA A 423 -9.13 24.18 10.51
C ALA A 423 -9.79 25.20 11.45
N GLU A 424 -11.00 25.64 11.11
CA GLU A 424 -11.75 26.62 11.89
C GLU A 424 -12.54 25.92 13.00
N ASP A 425 -12.55 26.54 14.18
CA ASP A 425 -13.36 26.11 15.31
C ASP A 425 -14.86 26.25 15.01
N LEU A 426 -15.67 25.30 15.47
CA LEU A 426 -17.11 25.29 15.23
C LEU A 426 -17.87 25.49 16.54
N PHE A 427 -18.81 26.45 16.54
CA PHE A 427 -19.68 26.70 17.69
C PHE A 427 -21.15 26.47 17.32
N GLN A 428 -21.87 25.74 18.16
CA GLN A 428 -23.32 25.63 18.11
C GLN A 428 -23.91 25.99 19.47
N CYS A 429 -24.94 26.82 19.48
CA CYS A 429 -25.63 27.15 20.72
C CYS A 429 -26.59 26.05 21.21
N ASP A 430 -26.55 25.80 22.53
CA ASP A 430 -27.59 25.09 23.26
C ASP A 430 -28.77 26.02 23.60
N ASP A 431 -29.78 26.04 22.74
CA ASP A 431 -31.07 26.75 22.91
C ASP A 431 -32.18 25.84 23.48
N GLY A 432 -31.83 24.63 23.92
CA GLY A 432 -32.76 23.59 24.36
C GLY A 432 -33.55 22.91 23.23
N VAL A 433 -33.32 23.27 21.96
CA VAL A 433 -33.89 22.63 20.77
C VAL A 433 -32.80 21.92 19.95
N ASN A 434 -31.64 22.53 19.82
CA ASN A 434 -30.47 21.96 19.16
C ASN A 434 -29.94 20.74 19.92
N THR A 435 -29.43 19.76 19.16
CA THR A 435 -28.99 18.46 19.70
C THR A 435 -27.47 18.31 19.77
N GLY A 436 -26.70 19.38 19.54
CA GLY A 436 -25.23 19.34 19.50
C GLY A 436 -24.68 18.48 18.37
N VAL A 437 -25.15 18.70 17.14
CA VAL A 437 -24.76 17.93 15.95
C VAL A 437 -24.09 18.87 14.95
N PHE A 438 -22.82 18.58 14.64
CA PHE A 438 -21.94 19.41 13.82
C PHE A 438 -21.73 18.82 12.43
N ASP A 439 -21.69 19.68 11.41
CA ASP A 439 -21.16 19.33 10.10
C ASP A 439 -19.67 19.67 10.08
N LEU A 440 -18.81 18.65 10.22
CA LEU A 440 -17.35 18.85 10.24
C LEU A 440 -16.82 19.20 8.85
N THR A 441 -17.54 18.79 7.79
CA THR A 441 -17.12 18.95 6.39
C THR A 441 -17.05 20.41 5.93
N VAL A 442 -17.58 21.34 6.73
CA VAL A 442 -17.40 22.79 6.54
C VAL A 442 -15.92 23.19 6.51
N ASN A 443 -15.04 22.42 7.17
CA ASN A 443 -13.60 22.63 7.16
C ASN A 443 -12.91 22.08 5.90
N ASN A 444 -13.54 21.23 5.09
CA ASN A 444 -12.95 20.69 3.85
C ASN A 444 -12.35 21.76 2.92
N PRO A 445 -13.08 22.81 2.51
CA PRO A 445 -12.51 23.85 1.64
C PRO A 445 -11.40 24.67 2.31
N VAL A 446 -11.41 24.78 3.64
CA VAL A 446 -10.40 25.54 4.40
C VAL A 446 -9.07 24.81 4.38
N VAL A 447 -9.08 23.54 4.80
CA VAL A 447 -7.85 22.75 4.96
C VAL A 447 -7.27 22.33 3.61
N LEU A 448 -8.11 22.10 2.59
CA LEU A 448 -7.67 21.74 1.23
C LEU A 448 -7.14 22.95 0.45
N GLY A 449 -7.77 24.12 0.59
CA GLY A 449 -7.42 25.33 -0.14
C GLY A 449 -7.42 25.14 -1.67
N GLY A 450 -6.28 25.43 -2.31
CA GLY A 450 -6.11 25.36 -3.76
C GLY A 450 -5.66 23.99 -4.31
N GLN A 451 -5.53 22.97 -3.46
CA GLN A 451 -5.13 21.62 -3.85
C GLN A 451 -6.24 20.94 -4.68
N ASN A 452 -5.86 20.04 -5.60
CA ASN A 452 -6.84 19.33 -6.42
C ASN A 452 -7.62 18.31 -5.56
N PRO A 453 -8.95 18.44 -5.40
CA PRO A 453 -9.74 17.51 -4.59
C PRO A 453 -9.76 16.07 -5.14
N GLY A 454 -9.37 15.85 -6.41
CA GLY A 454 -9.24 14.50 -6.96
C GLY A 454 -7.99 13.73 -6.50
N ASN A 455 -7.02 14.43 -5.91
CA ASN A 455 -5.74 13.85 -5.47
C ASN A 455 -5.72 13.56 -3.97
N PHE A 456 -6.70 14.05 -3.21
CA PHE A 456 -6.69 13.98 -1.75
C PHE A 456 -8.03 13.55 -1.16
N THR A 457 -7.95 12.79 -0.07
CA THR A 457 -9.09 12.37 0.75
C THR A 457 -9.01 13.07 2.10
N ILE A 458 -10.13 13.64 2.56
CA ILE A 458 -10.22 14.29 3.87
C ILE A 458 -11.05 13.42 4.81
N THR A 459 -10.56 13.20 6.01
CA THR A 459 -11.26 12.46 7.07
C THR A 459 -11.13 13.17 8.41
N TYR A 460 -12.08 12.92 9.32
CA TYR A 460 -12.10 13.50 10.66
C TYR A 460 -12.00 12.39 11.71
N HIS A 461 -11.38 12.68 12.86
CA HIS A 461 -11.01 11.70 13.88
C HIS A 461 -11.19 12.27 15.29
N ASN A 462 -11.51 11.40 16.25
CA ASN A 462 -11.67 11.76 17.66
C ASN A 462 -10.34 11.80 18.44
N SER A 463 -9.22 11.43 17.81
CA SER A 463 -7.90 11.46 18.43
C SER A 463 -6.78 11.72 17.42
N GLN A 464 -5.70 12.36 17.87
CA GLN A 464 -4.49 12.54 17.06
C GLN A 464 -3.92 11.21 16.56
N MET A 465 -3.96 10.16 17.39
CA MET A 465 -3.42 8.84 17.01
C MET A 465 -4.21 8.20 15.87
N ASP A 466 -5.53 8.33 15.90
CA ASP A 466 -6.41 7.88 14.82
C ASP A 466 -6.15 8.69 13.54
N ALA A 467 -6.01 10.02 13.67
CA ALA A 467 -5.65 10.89 12.54
C ALA A 467 -4.27 10.60 11.94
N ASP A 468 -3.25 10.28 12.75
CA ASP A 468 -1.91 9.94 12.26
C ASP A 468 -1.87 8.58 11.55
N THR A 469 -2.74 7.65 11.98
CA THR A 469 -2.80 6.29 11.41
C THR A 469 -3.90 6.10 10.36
N GLY A 470 -4.79 7.09 10.19
CA GLY A 470 -5.99 6.98 9.36
C GLY A 470 -7.06 6.02 9.92
N ALA A 471 -6.93 5.58 11.18
CA ALA A 471 -7.83 4.62 11.79
C ALA A 471 -9.13 5.29 12.27
N ASN A 472 -10.26 4.56 12.27
CA ASN A 472 -11.53 5.00 12.88
C ASN A 472 -12.04 6.39 12.42
N PRO A 473 -12.13 6.69 11.11
CA PRO A 473 -12.68 7.95 10.65
C PRO A 473 -14.13 8.12 11.12
N ILE A 474 -14.47 9.34 11.54
CA ILE A 474 -15.82 9.74 11.95
C ILE A 474 -16.76 9.61 10.74
N MET A 475 -17.84 8.86 10.91
CA MET A 475 -18.94 8.79 9.94
C MET A 475 -20.31 8.74 10.64
N PRO A 476 -21.30 9.53 10.18
CA PRO A 476 -21.16 10.58 9.16
C PRO A 476 -20.40 11.81 9.70
N ASP A 477 -19.49 12.35 8.90
CA ASP A 477 -18.70 13.56 9.21
C ASP A 477 -19.50 14.85 9.05
N ASN A 478 -20.60 14.82 8.30
CA ASN A 478 -21.51 15.95 8.12
C ASN A 478 -22.64 16.05 9.18
N ALA A 479 -22.65 15.15 10.17
CA ALA A 479 -23.66 15.13 11.23
C ALA A 479 -23.11 14.46 12.50
N TYR A 480 -21.96 14.95 12.98
CA TYR A 480 -21.27 14.43 14.16
C TYR A 480 -21.93 14.93 15.47
N PRO A 481 -22.48 14.05 16.32
CA PRO A 481 -22.96 14.45 17.64
C PRO A 481 -21.79 14.63 18.60
N ILE A 482 -21.68 15.81 19.23
CA ILE A 482 -20.66 16.06 20.26
C ILE A 482 -20.80 15.05 21.40
N ALA A 483 -19.72 14.34 21.72
CA ALA A 483 -19.70 13.30 22.72
C ALA A 483 -19.47 13.86 24.13
N THR A 484 -18.67 14.93 24.25
CA THR A 484 -18.28 15.51 25.54
C THR A 484 -18.56 17.01 25.61
N PRO A 485 -19.81 17.45 25.84
CA PRO A 485 -20.12 18.87 26.00
C PRO A 485 -19.46 19.46 27.26
N PRO A 486 -19.09 20.76 27.27
CA PRO A 486 -19.39 21.72 26.21
C PRO A 486 -18.35 21.79 25.08
N VAL A 487 -17.17 21.18 25.21
CA VAL A 487 -16.07 21.34 24.23
C VAL A 487 -15.42 20.00 23.92
N GLU A 488 -15.17 19.74 22.63
CA GLU A 488 -14.48 18.55 22.14
C GLU A 488 -13.48 18.94 21.04
N THR A 489 -12.30 18.30 21.03
CA THR A 489 -11.29 18.50 19.98
C THR A 489 -11.45 17.44 18.89
N ILE A 490 -11.48 17.88 17.64
CA ILE A 490 -11.57 17.03 16.46
C ILE A 490 -10.29 17.20 15.63
N TYR A 491 -9.81 16.09 15.08
CA TYR A 491 -8.61 16.04 14.26
C TYR A 491 -9.01 15.84 12.80
N VAL A 492 -8.48 16.65 11.90
CA VAL A 492 -8.65 16.48 10.45
C VAL A 492 -7.39 15.89 9.85
N ARG A 493 -7.56 14.92 8.95
CA ARG A 493 -6.49 14.28 8.19
C ARG A 493 -6.76 14.50 6.70
N ILE A 494 -5.81 15.11 6.00
CA ILE A 494 -5.77 15.13 4.54
C ILE A 494 -4.71 14.12 4.11
N GLU A 495 -5.07 13.16 3.26
CA GLU A 495 -4.14 12.16 2.73
C GLU A 495 -4.21 12.06 1.21
N ASP A 496 -3.14 11.59 0.58
CA ASP A 496 -3.12 11.29 -0.85
C ASP A 496 -4.15 10.19 -1.19
N SER A 497 -4.90 10.36 -2.29
CA SER A 497 -5.94 9.41 -2.69
C SER A 497 -5.39 8.15 -3.36
N ALA A 498 -4.10 8.10 -3.70
CA ALA A 498 -3.51 6.96 -4.41
C ALA A 498 -3.17 5.80 -3.46
N THR A 499 -2.57 6.10 -2.31
CA THR A 499 -2.11 5.11 -1.33
C THR A 499 -2.49 5.44 0.11
N GLY A 500 -2.90 6.68 0.42
CA GLY A 500 -3.17 7.14 1.79
C GLY A 500 -1.93 7.20 2.68
N THR A 501 -0.74 7.17 2.09
CA THR A 501 0.53 7.07 2.83
C THR A 501 1.06 8.45 3.19
N CYS A 502 0.90 9.43 2.30
CA CYS A 502 1.32 10.80 2.57
C CYS A 502 0.13 11.55 3.15
N PHE A 503 0.31 12.15 4.32
CA PHE A 503 -0.76 12.82 5.02
C PHE A 503 -0.27 14.04 5.79
N ALA A 504 -1.20 14.95 6.03
CA ALA A 504 -1.05 16.06 6.95
C ALA A 504 -2.25 16.05 7.91
N THR A 505 -2.01 16.39 9.17
CA THR A 505 -3.04 16.49 10.21
C THR A 505 -3.10 17.90 10.76
N ASP A 506 -4.28 18.28 11.22
CA ASP A 506 -4.55 19.50 11.97
C ASP A 506 -5.67 19.23 13.00
N GLU A 507 -5.90 20.16 13.91
CA GLU A 507 -6.95 20.05 14.94
C GLU A 507 -7.79 21.33 15.04
N PHE A 508 -9.05 21.17 15.46
CA PHE A 508 -9.97 22.27 15.78
C PHE A 508 -10.89 21.85 16.92
N ILE A 509 -11.55 22.80 17.58
CA ILE A 509 -12.55 22.51 18.60
C ILE A 509 -13.98 22.64 18.06
N ILE A 510 -14.85 21.78 18.57
CA ILE A 510 -16.30 21.95 18.49
C ILE A 510 -16.83 22.32 19.88
N GLU A 511 -17.65 23.35 19.96
CA GLU A 511 -18.22 23.86 21.20
C GLU A 511 -19.75 23.90 21.15
N PHE A 512 -20.39 23.23 22.11
CA PHE A 512 -21.83 23.19 22.33
C PHE A 512 -22.18 23.66 23.74
N GLY A 513 -22.71 24.88 23.84
CA GLY A 513 -23.09 25.46 25.12
C GLY A 513 -24.07 26.64 24.98
N PRO A 514 -24.71 27.06 26.09
CA PRO A 514 -25.57 28.23 26.08
C PRO A 514 -24.73 29.52 25.94
N VAL A 515 -25.31 30.56 25.36
CA VAL A 515 -24.75 31.92 25.51
C VAL A 515 -24.80 32.32 26.98
N THR A 516 -23.78 33.05 27.42
CA THR A 516 -23.77 33.66 28.75
C THR A 516 -23.64 35.17 28.62
N ALA A 517 -24.29 35.90 29.54
CA ALA A 517 -24.02 37.30 29.77
C ALA A 517 -23.14 37.38 31.02
N GLY A 518 -22.03 38.11 30.92
CA GLY A 518 -21.17 38.39 32.06
C GLY A 518 -21.93 39.13 33.17
N PRO A 519 -21.53 38.95 34.44
CA PRO A 519 -22.16 39.63 35.55
C PRO A 519 -21.96 41.14 35.41
N MET A 520 -23.05 41.89 35.28
CA MET A 520 -22.99 43.32 35.06
C MET A 520 -22.83 44.10 36.37
N THR A 521 -21.87 45.02 36.42
CA THR A 521 -21.65 45.93 37.54
C THR A 521 -22.49 47.19 37.41
N ASP A 522 -22.95 47.74 38.53
CA ASP A 522 -23.67 49.01 38.53
C ASP A 522 -22.72 50.20 38.27
N LEU A 523 -23.24 51.25 37.64
CA LEU A 523 -22.57 52.54 37.46
C LEU A 523 -23.09 53.52 38.50
N ASN A 524 -22.48 53.53 39.69
CA ASN A 524 -22.95 54.29 40.85
C ASN A 524 -22.15 55.57 41.17
N ASP A 525 -21.21 55.97 40.31
CA ASP A 525 -20.36 57.16 40.51
C ASP A 525 -20.33 58.02 39.24
N VAL A 526 -21.48 58.18 38.58
CA VAL A 526 -21.59 59.02 37.38
C VAL A 526 -21.96 60.44 37.79
N CYS A 527 -21.26 61.44 37.25
CA CYS A 527 -21.53 62.84 37.56
C CYS A 527 -22.17 63.60 36.39
N ASP A 528 -23.31 64.23 36.63
CA ASP A 528 -23.88 65.30 35.81
C ASP A 528 -23.14 66.61 36.15
N GLN A 529 -22.03 66.83 35.44
CA GLN A 529 -21.10 67.94 35.69
C GLN A 529 -21.67 69.31 35.28
N ASP A 530 -22.47 69.36 34.20
CA ASP A 530 -23.04 70.61 33.69
C ASP A 530 -24.44 70.90 34.26
N SER A 531 -24.95 70.01 35.12
CA SER A 531 -26.24 70.12 35.82
C SER A 531 -27.42 70.24 34.85
N ASN A 532 -27.33 69.56 33.71
CA ASN A 532 -28.35 69.61 32.66
C ASN A 532 -29.51 68.62 32.90
N GLY A 533 -29.39 67.74 33.90
CA GLY A 533 -30.40 66.78 34.32
C GLY A 533 -30.29 65.40 33.68
N PHE A 534 -29.22 65.11 32.93
CA PHE A 534 -28.96 63.79 32.34
C PHE A 534 -27.48 63.53 32.18
N VAL A 535 -27.13 62.25 31.99
CA VAL A 535 -25.75 61.85 31.65
C VAL A 535 -25.75 61.02 30.36
N THR A 536 -24.83 61.34 29.46
CA THR A 536 -24.65 60.60 28.21
C THR A 536 -23.59 59.52 28.39
N LEU A 537 -23.96 58.26 28.18
CA LEU A 537 -23.09 57.10 28.34
C LEU A 537 -22.81 56.43 26.99
N ASP A 538 -21.54 56.10 26.73
CA ASP A 538 -21.17 55.15 25.68
C ASP A 538 -21.25 53.74 26.28
N LEU A 539 -22.43 53.14 26.21
CA LEU A 539 -22.69 51.81 26.75
C LEU A 539 -21.81 50.75 26.08
N VAL A 540 -21.52 50.88 24.79
CA VAL A 540 -20.63 49.96 24.07
C VAL A 540 -19.22 50.00 24.65
N ALA A 541 -18.66 51.20 24.83
CA ALA A 541 -17.32 51.34 25.38
C ALA A 541 -17.22 50.93 26.86
N LEU A 542 -18.27 51.21 27.65
CA LEU A 542 -18.28 50.96 29.09
C LEU A 542 -18.62 49.52 29.45
N LYS A 543 -19.54 48.88 28.72
CA LYS A 543 -20.24 47.67 29.17
C LYS A 543 -20.08 46.44 28.27
N ASN A 544 -19.66 46.56 27.01
CA ASN A 544 -19.55 45.38 26.14
C ASN A 544 -18.53 44.35 26.65
N ALA A 545 -17.36 44.80 27.11
CA ALA A 545 -16.31 43.89 27.58
C ALA A 545 -16.76 43.08 28.80
N GLU A 546 -17.52 43.71 29.69
CA GLU A 546 -18.12 43.07 30.86
C GLU A 546 -19.22 42.08 30.45
N ALA A 547 -20.14 42.50 29.58
CA ALA A 547 -21.21 41.66 29.08
C ALA A 547 -20.69 40.40 28.36
N LEU A 548 -19.58 40.53 27.61
CA LEU A 548 -18.95 39.41 26.93
C LEU A 548 -18.11 38.53 27.87
N ASN A 549 -17.58 39.06 28.98
CA ASN A 549 -16.79 38.30 29.96
C ASN A 549 -15.70 37.41 29.34
N GLY A 550 -14.98 37.94 28.35
CA GLY A 550 -13.93 37.21 27.62
C GLY A 550 -14.40 36.46 26.36
N GLN A 551 -15.71 36.42 26.06
CA GLN A 551 -16.22 35.95 24.78
C GLN A 551 -15.71 36.85 23.62
N ASN A 552 -15.43 36.23 22.47
CA ASN A 552 -14.92 36.94 21.29
C ASN A 552 -15.98 37.89 20.71
N PRO A 553 -15.75 39.22 20.65
CA PRO A 553 -16.74 40.17 20.15
C PRO A 553 -17.18 39.95 18.69
N ALA A 554 -16.44 39.17 17.89
CA ALA A 554 -16.85 38.83 16.52
C ALA A 554 -18.03 37.82 16.49
N ASP A 555 -18.11 36.95 17.48
CA ASP A 555 -19.06 35.84 17.54
C ASP A 555 -20.39 36.22 18.21
N TYR A 556 -20.46 37.40 18.83
CA TYR A 556 -21.61 37.85 19.61
C TYR A 556 -22.00 39.30 19.31
N THR A 557 -23.30 39.57 19.38
CA THR A 557 -23.87 40.92 19.36
C THR A 557 -24.34 41.29 20.75
N VAL A 558 -23.94 42.48 21.24
CA VAL A 558 -24.39 43.05 22.53
C VAL A 558 -25.36 44.19 22.26
N SER A 559 -26.48 44.20 22.98
CA SER A 559 -27.50 45.25 22.90
C SER A 559 -28.05 45.59 24.28
N TYR A 560 -28.58 46.80 24.44
CA TYR A 560 -29.06 47.34 25.72
C TYR A 560 -30.52 47.74 25.60
N HIS A 561 -31.33 47.46 26.61
CA HIS A 561 -32.79 47.56 26.54
C HIS A 561 -33.39 48.15 27.83
N PRO A 562 -34.55 48.82 27.74
CA PRO A 562 -35.18 49.48 28.89
C PRO A 562 -35.90 48.50 29.84
N THR A 563 -36.22 47.29 29.38
CA THR A 563 -36.91 46.27 30.19
C THR A 563 -36.38 44.87 29.90
N GLN A 564 -36.53 43.95 30.87
CA GLN A 564 -36.23 42.53 30.68
C GLN A 564 -36.97 41.95 29.46
N LEU A 565 -38.24 42.30 29.27
CA LEU A 565 -39.04 41.79 28.15
C LEU A 565 -38.53 42.28 26.79
N ASP A 566 -38.00 43.51 26.74
CA ASP A 566 -37.38 44.06 25.54
C ASP A 566 -36.06 43.37 25.23
N ALA A 567 -35.24 43.08 26.25
CA ALA A 567 -34.02 42.30 26.10
C ALA A 567 -34.31 40.86 25.64
N ASP A 568 -35.33 40.21 26.20
CA ASP A 568 -35.73 38.84 25.83
C ASP A 568 -36.21 38.74 24.37
N ASN A 569 -36.98 39.73 23.91
CA ASN A 569 -37.53 39.76 22.55
C ASN A 569 -36.64 40.49 21.53
N ASN A 570 -35.50 41.01 21.95
CA ASN A 570 -34.63 41.88 21.15
C ASN A 570 -35.40 43.07 20.52
N THR A 571 -36.17 43.80 21.33
CA THR A 571 -36.95 44.96 20.90
C THR A 571 -36.49 46.23 21.61
N ASN A 572 -36.73 47.40 21.00
CA ASN A 572 -36.44 48.71 21.58
C ASN A 572 -35.01 48.87 22.16
N PRO A 573 -33.94 48.52 21.42
CA PRO A 573 -32.59 48.73 21.92
C PRO A 573 -32.31 50.22 22.12
N HIS A 574 -31.63 50.56 23.21
CA HIS A 574 -31.11 51.90 23.45
C HIS A 574 -30.09 52.28 22.37
N PRO A 575 -30.09 53.54 21.90
CA PRO A 575 -29.04 54.04 21.04
C PRO A 575 -27.69 54.06 21.79
N ASN A 576 -26.59 54.05 21.03
CA ASN A 576 -25.27 54.33 21.58
C ASN A 576 -24.68 55.57 20.88
N PRO A 577 -24.36 56.66 21.61
CA PRO A 577 -24.48 56.83 23.06
C PRO A 577 -25.95 56.93 23.56
N TYR A 578 -26.15 56.69 24.86
CA TYR A 578 -27.45 56.71 25.53
C TYR A 578 -27.54 57.83 26.59
N ASP A 579 -28.60 58.62 26.56
CA ASP A 579 -28.90 59.65 27.56
C ASP A 579 -29.77 59.08 28.68
N VAL A 580 -29.21 59.00 29.88
CA VAL A 580 -29.90 58.56 31.10
C VAL A 580 -30.60 59.76 31.72
N LEU A 581 -31.93 59.80 31.60
CA LEU A 581 -32.78 60.94 32.00
C LEU A 581 -33.34 60.80 33.43
N ALA A 582 -33.21 59.63 34.05
CA ALA A 582 -33.70 59.34 35.40
C ALA A 582 -32.62 58.60 36.22
N SER A 583 -32.49 58.95 37.50
CA SER A 583 -31.53 58.33 38.43
C SER A 583 -32.28 57.82 39.68
N PRO A 584 -32.20 56.53 40.05
CA PRO A 584 -31.53 55.45 39.33
C PRO A 584 -32.34 54.91 38.13
N GLU A 585 -31.66 54.40 37.10
CA GLU A 585 -32.26 53.70 35.95
C GLU A 585 -31.66 52.29 35.83
N THR A 586 -32.50 51.26 35.61
CA THR A 586 -32.03 49.89 35.34
C THR A 586 -32.01 49.64 33.84
N ILE A 587 -30.85 49.23 33.32
CA ILE A 587 -30.64 48.89 31.91
C ILE A 587 -30.40 47.38 31.80
N PHE A 588 -31.09 46.73 30.86
CA PHE A 588 -30.95 45.29 30.61
C PHE A 588 -30.03 45.07 29.41
N VAL A 589 -29.01 44.23 29.56
CA VAL A 589 -28.12 43.84 28.46
C VAL A 589 -28.57 42.51 27.88
N ARG A 590 -28.47 42.37 26.55
CA ARG A 590 -28.65 41.12 25.80
C ARG A 590 -27.34 40.81 25.07
N VAL A 591 -26.78 39.64 25.32
CA VAL A 591 -25.70 39.04 24.54
C VAL A 591 -26.30 37.95 23.67
N GLU A 592 -26.08 38.00 22.36
CA GLU A 592 -26.69 37.11 21.38
C GLU A 592 -25.63 36.53 20.44
N SER A 593 -25.67 35.23 20.17
CA SER A 593 -24.72 34.58 19.26
C SER A 593 -25.01 34.95 17.79
N ASN A 594 -23.97 35.35 17.06
CA ASN A 594 -24.03 35.59 15.62
C ASN A 594 -24.04 34.29 14.79
N ASN A 595 -23.67 33.16 15.42
CA ASN A 595 -23.55 31.85 14.80
C ASN A 595 -24.83 31.00 14.94
N SER A 596 -25.92 31.60 15.42
CA SER A 596 -27.25 30.98 15.55
C SER A 596 -28.32 31.80 14.83
N PRO A 597 -29.47 31.21 14.46
CA PRO A 597 -30.59 32.00 13.96
C PRO A 597 -30.97 33.13 14.93
N PRO A 598 -31.23 34.36 14.44
CA PRO A 598 -31.55 35.48 15.32
C PRO A 598 -32.74 35.17 16.24
N GLY A 599 -32.59 35.47 17.52
CA GLY A 599 -33.59 35.29 18.56
C GLY A 599 -33.53 33.94 19.28
N THR A 600 -32.75 32.96 18.81
CA THR A 600 -32.79 31.60 19.38
C THR A 600 -31.79 31.38 20.49
N CYS A 601 -30.68 32.11 20.50
CA CYS A 601 -29.60 31.89 21.44
C CYS A 601 -29.03 33.19 22.00
N PHE A 602 -29.41 33.50 23.22
CA PHE A 602 -29.01 34.71 23.91
C PHE A 602 -29.04 34.53 25.42
N ALA A 603 -28.34 35.41 26.12
CA ALA A 603 -28.47 35.60 27.55
C ALA A 603 -28.68 37.07 27.87
N THR A 604 -29.36 37.33 28.98
CA THR A 604 -29.60 38.69 29.47
C THR A 604 -29.09 38.85 30.88
N ASP A 605 -28.64 40.05 31.21
CA ASP A 605 -28.40 40.49 32.58
C ASP A 605 -28.82 41.96 32.71
N SER A 606 -28.57 42.61 33.84
CA SER A 606 -28.93 44.01 34.05
C SER A 606 -27.95 44.72 34.98
N PHE A 607 -27.85 46.04 34.83
CA PHE A 607 -27.14 46.92 35.76
C PHE A 607 -27.95 48.17 36.05
N VAL A 608 -27.66 48.81 37.17
CA VAL A 608 -28.22 50.10 37.56
C VAL A 608 -27.25 51.22 37.19
N VAL A 609 -27.78 52.31 36.66
CA VAL A 609 -27.08 53.58 36.52
C VAL A 609 -27.65 54.55 37.55
N GLU A 610 -26.80 55.00 38.46
CA GLU A 610 -27.07 56.08 39.40
C GLU A 610 -26.09 57.22 39.14
N PHE A 611 -26.63 58.38 38.77
CA PHE A 611 -25.85 59.60 38.59
C PHE A 611 -26.22 60.67 39.61
N PHE A 612 -25.22 61.46 39.99
CA PHE A 612 -25.30 62.57 40.91
C PHE A 612 -25.09 63.89 40.18
N VAL A 613 -25.68 64.97 40.70
CA VAL A 613 -25.51 66.31 40.14
C VAL A 613 -24.38 67.03 40.87
N ALA A 614 -23.47 67.64 40.12
CA ALA A 614 -22.39 68.44 40.69
C ALA A 614 -22.99 69.65 41.43
N PRO A 615 -22.63 69.92 42.69
CA PRO A 615 -23.15 71.08 43.39
C PRO A 615 -22.81 72.37 42.66
N ALA A 616 -23.81 73.20 42.37
CA ALA A 616 -23.56 74.52 41.82
C ALA A 616 -22.78 75.37 42.83
N VAL A 617 -21.72 76.04 42.36
CA VAL A 617 -20.91 76.96 43.17
C VAL A 617 -21.13 78.39 42.72
N ASN A 618 -21.27 79.29 43.67
CA ASN A 618 -21.27 80.73 43.44
C ASN A 618 -19.87 81.28 43.68
N GLN A 619 -19.46 82.30 42.91
CA GLN A 619 -18.25 83.06 43.20
C GLN A 619 -18.41 83.79 44.55
N PRO A 620 -17.64 83.44 45.59
CA PRO A 620 -17.70 84.16 46.85
C PRO A 620 -17.12 85.56 46.68
N THR A 621 -17.64 86.50 47.47
CA THR A 621 -17.08 87.83 47.67
C THR A 621 -15.69 87.72 48.29
N VAL A 622 -14.79 88.63 47.89
CA VAL A 622 -13.44 88.78 48.44
C VAL A 622 -13.51 88.76 49.98
N TYR A 623 -12.69 87.91 50.60
CA TYR A 623 -12.61 87.85 52.05
C TYR A 623 -11.59 88.87 52.53
N GLU A 624 -12.09 90.00 53.03
CA GLU A 624 -11.28 91.12 53.50
C GLU A 624 -11.13 91.08 55.04
N ILE A 625 -9.88 91.09 55.52
CA ILE A 625 -9.54 91.24 56.95
C ILE A 625 -8.54 92.39 57.09
N CYS A 626 -8.65 93.16 58.18
CA CYS A 626 -7.66 94.18 58.50
C CYS A 626 -6.39 93.54 59.09
N ASP A 627 -5.23 93.98 58.61
CA ASP A 627 -3.93 93.61 59.16
C ASP A 627 -3.73 94.23 60.53
N GLU A 628 -3.34 93.46 61.53
CA GLU A 628 -3.04 94.00 62.86
C GLU A 628 -1.60 94.56 62.90
N LEU A 629 -1.31 95.50 63.81
CA LEU A 629 0.04 96.05 63.94
C LEU A 629 1.06 94.90 64.12
N PRO A 630 2.11 94.79 63.27
CA PRO A 630 2.81 95.88 62.58
C PRO A 630 2.41 96.17 61.12
N ASN A 631 1.25 95.71 60.64
CA ASN A 631 0.88 95.73 59.22
C ASN A 631 1.91 94.98 58.35
N ASP A 632 2.15 93.70 58.64
CA ASP A 632 3.15 92.88 57.92
C ASP A 632 2.59 92.18 56.66
N GLY A 633 1.33 92.40 56.35
CA GLY A 633 0.55 91.91 55.23
C GLY A 633 0.00 90.50 55.42
N PHE A 634 -0.06 89.98 56.65
CA PHE A 634 -0.56 88.64 56.98
C PHE A 634 -1.73 88.67 57.97
N ALA A 635 -2.79 87.91 57.70
CA ALA A 635 -3.95 87.77 58.58
C ALA A 635 -4.45 86.32 58.62
N GLU A 636 -5.15 85.97 59.71
CA GLU A 636 -5.79 84.66 59.88
C GLU A 636 -7.24 84.70 59.39
N PHE A 637 -7.60 83.77 58.50
CA PHE A 637 -8.90 83.63 57.86
C PHE A 637 -9.60 82.35 58.32
N ASP A 638 -10.86 82.49 58.76
CA ASP A 638 -11.77 81.34 58.93
C ASP A 638 -12.52 81.09 57.61
N LEU A 639 -11.94 80.26 56.74
CA LEU A 639 -12.48 79.98 55.41
C LEU A 639 -13.87 79.34 55.48
N THR A 640 -14.18 78.59 56.55
CA THR A 640 -15.48 77.89 56.69
C THR A 640 -16.68 78.85 56.76
N THR A 641 -16.43 80.12 57.10
CA THR A 641 -17.46 81.17 57.06
C THR A 641 -17.98 81.46 55.65
N LYS A 642 -17.25 81.07 54.60
CA LYS A 642 -17.62 81.24 53.19
C LYS A 642 -18.40 80.06 52.60
N ASP A 643 -18.53 78.95 53.32
CA ASP A 643 -19.15 77.71 52.80
C ASP A 643 -20.59 77.92 52.29
N ALA A 644 -21.41 78.65 53.06
CA ALA A 644 -22.80 78.93 52.68
C ALA A 644 -22.91 79.88 51.48
N GLU A 645 -21.95 80.78 51.32
CA GLU A 645 -21.87 81.70 50.18
C GLU A 645 -21.50 80.94 48.91
N ILE A 646 -20.49 80.07 49.01
CA ILE A 646 -19.99 79.23 47.92
C ILE A 646 -21.07 78.24 47.45
N THR A 647 -21.74 77.54 48.37
CA THR A 647 -22.73 76.50 48.04
C THR A 647 -24.14 77.03 47.79
N GLY A 648 -24.40 78.31 48.08
CA GLY A 648 -25.77 78.85 48.10
C GLY A 648 -26.67 78.19 49.15
N GLY A 649 -26.09 77.50 50.14
CA GLY A 649 -26.81 76.75 51.17
C GLY A 649 -27.28 75.35 50.76
N ASN A 650 -26.73 74.77 49.68
CA ASN A 650 -27.01 73.39 49.29
C ASN A 650 -26.60 72.41 50.42
N PRO A 651 -27.53 71.67 51.06
CA PRO A 651 -27.21 70.75 52.15
C PRO A 651 -26.44 69.51 51.71
N ASP A 652 -26.45 69.19 50.41
CA ASP A 652 -25.78 68.02 49.84
C ASP A 652 -24.35 68.34 49.36
N ALA A 653 -23.86 69.56 49.60
CA ALA A 653 -22.53 70.02 49.22
C ALA A 653 -21.57 70.07 50.41
N VAL A 654 -20.38 69.49 50.26
CA VAL A 654 -19.28 69.57 51.25
C VAL A 654 -18.15 70.42 50.65
N VAL A 655 -17.69 71.44 51.37
CA VAL A 655 -16.64 72.35 50.90
C VAL A 655 -15.28 71.99 51.51
N THR A 656 -14.27 71.89 50.68
CA THR A 656 -12.86 71.83 51.09
C THR A 656 -12.07 72.95 50.41
N TYR A 657 -11.04 73.47 51.07
CA TYR A 657 -10.20 74.55 50.55
C TYR A 657 -8.80 74.05 50.25
N HIS A 658 -8.19 74.55 49.19
CA HIS A 658 -6.89 74.11 48.69
C HIS A 658 -6.05 75.32 48.27
N GLU A 659 -4.74 75.26 48.44
CA GLU A 659 -3.83 76.36 48.08
C GLU A 659 -3.70 76.52 46.56
N THR A 660 -3.90 75.43 45.80
CA THR A 660 -3.80 75.46 44.34
C THR A 660 -5.05 74.87 43.67
N PHE A 661 -5.34 75.33 42.45
CA PHE A 661 -6.40 74.76 41.62
C PHE A 661 -6.20 73.26 41.36
N ASN A 662 -4.93 72.85 41.18
CA ASN A 662 -4.60 71.45 40.92
C ASN A 662 -4.90 70.56 42.12
N ASP A 663 -4.64 71.04 43.33
CA ASP A 663 -4.95 70.30 44.56
C ASP A 663 -6.47 70.19 44.76
N ALA A 664 -7.21 71.27 44.50
CA ALA A 664 -8.67 71.25 44.46
C ALA A 664 -9.24 70.30 43.39
N GLN A 665 -8.65 70.27 42.19
CA GLN A 665 -9.08 69.39 41.09
C GLN A 665 -8.87 67.91 41.41
N ASN A 666 -7.79 67.58 42.11
CA ASN A 666 -7.47 66.20 42.48
C ASN A 666 -8.04 65.80 43.86
N GLY A 667 -8.68 66.72 44.58
CA GLY A 667 -9.20 66.48 45.93
C GLY A 667 -8.11 66.14 46.95
N VAL A 668 -6.89 66.65 46.78
CA VAL A 668 -5.72 66.34 47.62
C VAL A 668 -5.23 67.56 48.39
N ALA A 669 -4.50 67.35 49.48
CA ALA A 669 -3.91 68.41 50.30
C ALA A 669 -4.89 69.52 50.76
N PRO A 670 -6.05 69.17 51.35
CA PRO A 670 -6.98 70.19 51.85
C PRO A 670 -6.36 70.98 53.01
N ILE A 671 -6.56 72.30 52.98
CA ILE A 671 -6.15 73.22 54.04
C ILE A 671 -6.81 72.79 55.35
N THR A 672 -5.99 72.35 56.30
CA THR A 672 -6.44 71.83 57.60
C THR A 672 -5.61 72.45 58.72
N PRO A 673 -6.24 73.14 59.70
CA PRO A 673 -7.68 73.39 59.80
C PRO A 673 -8.11 74.59 58.93
N ALA A 674 -9.22 74.45 58.19
CA ALA A 674 -9.73 75.49 57.29
C ALA A 674 -10.22 76.77 58.00
N ASN A 675 -10.39 76.71 59.33
CA ASN A 675 -10.88 77.84 60.12
C ASN A 675 -9.76 78.76 60.67
N MET A 676 -8.49 78.47 60.38
CA MET A 676 -7.33 79.25 60.85
C MET A 676 -6.23 79.29 59.76
N TYR A 677 -6.58 79.71 58.55
CA TYR A 677 -5.64 79.81 57.44
C TYR A 677 -4.94 81.17 57.42
N THR A 678 -3.62 81.21 57.24
CA THR A 678 -2.88 82.47 57.05
C THR A 678 -2.44 82.58 55.59
N ASN A 679 -2.65 83.75 54.99
CA ASN A 679 -2.19 84.00 53.61
C ASN A 679 -0.69 83.79 53.46
N MET A 680 -0.24 83.33 52.29
CA MET A 680 1.16 83.07 51.99
C MET A 680 1.83 84.23 51.26
N VAL A 681 1.05 85.07 50.59
CA VAL A 681 1.53 86.25 49.87
C VAL A 681 1.16 87.50 50.64
N GLN A 682 2.09 88.45 50.75
CA GLN A 682 1.87 89.68 51.51
C GLN A 682 0.72 90.50 50.88
N GLY A 683 -0.31 90.80 51.67
CA GLY A 683 -1.44 91.65 51.29
C GLY A 683 -2.59 90.96 50.57
N PHE A 684 -2.39 89.76 50.01
CA PHE A 684 -3.44 89.01 49.31
C PHE A 684 -3.13 87.51 49.23
N ASP A 685 -4.13 86.68 48.96
CA ASP A 685 -3.93 85.30 48.53
C ASP A 685 -5.13 84.82 47.70
N THR A 686 -4.99 83.70 47.01
CA THR A 686 -6.12 83.02 46.37
C THR A 686 -6.11 81.55 46.76
N VAL A 687 -7.15 81.12 47.45
CA VAL A 687 -7.41 79.70 47.74
C VAL A 687 -8.54 79.19 46.84
N TRP A 688 -8.60 77.88 46.65
CA TRP A 688 -9.56 77.22 45.77
C TRP A 688 -10.53 76.37 46.59
N ALA A 689 -11.80 76.74 46.56
CA ALA A 689 -12.87 75.99 47.21
C ALA A 689 -13.40 74.91 46.25
N ARG A 690 -13.33 73.65 46.68
CA ARG A 690 -13.95 72.50 46.02
C ARG A 690 -15.23 72.15 46.76
N ALA A 691 -16.38 72.26 46.08
CA ALA A 691 -17.68 71.83 46.61
C ALA A 691 -18.08 70.51 45.94
N GLU A 692 -18.07 69.41 46.70
CA GLU A 692 -18.39 68.06 46.23
C GLU A 692 -19.76 67.59 46.74
N ASN A 693 -20.40 66.68 45.99
CA ASN A 693 -21.63 66.04 46.43
C ASN A 693 -21.32 65.07 47.58
N ILE A 694 -22.07 65.17 48.68
CA ILE A 694 -21.84 64.33 49.88
C ILE A 694 -21.98 62.83 49.61
N ASN A 695 -22.76 62.45 48.59
CA ASN A 695 -22.98 61.05 48.20
C ASN A 695 -22.10 60.62 47.01
N SER A 696 -21.40 61.55 46.35
CA SER A 696 -20.47 61.26 45.25
C SER A 696 -19.33 62.30 45.22
N PRO A 697 -18.22 62.06 45.93
CA PRO A 697 -17.12 63.01 46.08
C PRO A 697 -16.43 63.39 44.76
N ASP A 698 -16.55 62.54 43.73
CA ASP A 698 -16.01 62.81 42.39
C ASP A 698 -16.91 63.74 41.57
N CYS A 699 -18.11 64.06 42.06
CA CYS A 699 -19.03 65.00 41.45
C CYS A 699 -18.96 66.36 42.16
N PHE A 700 -18.16 67.27 41.62
CA PHE A 700 -17.81 68.53 42.28
C PHE A 700 -17.68 69.71 41.31
N ASN A 701 -17.75 70.91 41.85
CA ASN A 701 -17.33 72.14 41.16
C ASN A 701 -16.29 72.89 42.01
N ILE A 702 -15.46 73.69 41.34
CA ILE A 702 -14.39 74.47 41.97
C ILE A 702 -14.60 75.95 41.70
N VAL A 703 -14.36 76.77 42.72
CA VAL A 703 -14.36 78.23 42.62
C VAL A 703 -13.19 78.82 43.39
N SER A 704 -12.65 79.95 42.95
CA SER A 704 -11.60 80.65 43.70
C SER A 704 -12.20 81.51 44.82
N LEU A 705 -11.46 81.67 45.90
CA LEU A 705 -11.73 82.62 46.98
C LEU A 705 -10.50 83.52 47.13
N ASP A 706 -10.67 84.79 46.79
CA ASP A 706 -9.63 85.80 46.97
C ASP A 706 -9.65 86.31 48.41
N LEU A 707 -8.49 86.25 49.05
CA LEU A 707 -8.20 86.76 50.39
C LEU A 707 -7.49 88.10 50.24
N GLN A 708 -7.94 89.11 50.97
CA GLN A 708 -7.36 90.45 50.95
C GLN A 708 -7.06 90.89 52.37
N VAL A 709 -5.81 91.28 52.61
CA VAL A 709 -5.37 91.87 53.87
C VAL A 709 -5.25 93.37 53.65
N ASN A 710 -6.01 94.16 54.40
CA ASN A 710 -6.02 95.61 54.32
C ASN A 710 -5.28 96.21 55.52
N ASP A 711 -4.29 97.08 55.29
CA ASP A 711 -3.56 97.74 56.38
C ASP A 711 -4.52 98.36 57.41
N SER A 712 -4.34 98.07 58.69
CA SER A 712 -5.03 98.83 59.72
C SER A 712 -4.61 100.31 59.64
N PRO A 713 -5.55 101.26 59.87
CA PRO A 713 -5.24 102.67 59.83
C PRO A 713 -4.06 103.04 60.74
N ALA A 714 -2.95 103.48 60.15
CA ALA A 714 -1.80 103.96 60.91
C ALA A 714 -2.05 105.40 61.39
N ILE A 715 -2.00 105.63 62.71
CA ILE A 715 -1.89 107.00 63.26
C ILE A 715 -0.49 107.52 62.93
N THR A 716 -0.39 108.55 62.09
CA THR A 716 0.91 109.18 61.77
C THR A 716 1.40 110.01 62.95
N ASP A 717 2.46 109.56 63.61
CA ASP A 717 3.18 110.24 64.71
C ASP A 717 4.47 110.91 64.19
N PRO A 718 4.78 112.18 64.54
CA PRO A 718 3.97 113.08 65.37
C PRO A 718 2.79 113.68 64.61
N ILE A 719 1.63 113.66 65.26
CA ILE A 719 0.50 114.53 64.91
C ILE A 719 1.01 115.97 64.99
N THR A 720 0.80 116.77 63.95
CA THR A 720 1.27 118.15 63.92
C THR A 720 0.53 118.96 65.00
N ASP A 721 1.28 119.56 65.94
CA ASP A 721 0.69 120.38 67.00
C ASP A 721 -0.17 121.52 66.42
N LEU A 722 -1.38 121.68 66.94
CA LEU A 722 -2.26 122.79 66.61
C LEU A 722 -1.70 124.07 67.26
N VAL A 723 -1.07 124.93 66.45
CA VAL A 723 -0.59 126.24 66.92
C VAL A 723 -1.72 127.26 66.84
N VAL A 724 -2.23 127.69 67.99
CA VAL A 724 -3.17 128.81 68.14
C VAL A 724 -2.41 130.01 68.72
N CYS A 725 -2.64 131.21 68.20
CA CYS A 725 -2.09 132.43 68.78
C CYS A 725 -3.06 132.98 69.83
N ASP A 726 -2.56 133.21 71.05
CA ASP A 726 -3.21 134.02 72.08
C ASP A 726 -3.41 135.43 71.54
N ASN A 727 -4.60 135.72 71.01
CA ASN A 727 -4.85 137.01 70.38
C ASN A 727 -5.37 138.06 71.37
N ASP A 728 -5.74 137.67 72.60
CA ASP A 728 -6.20 138.57 73.66
C ASP A 728 -5.26 138.66 74.88
N GLU A 729 -4.09 138.01 74.80
CA GLU A 729 -2.99 138.01 75.77
C GLU A 729 -3.42 137.60 77.19
N ASP A 730 -4.42 136.72 77.32
CA ASP A 730 -4.94 136.27 78.61
C ASP A 730 -4.27 134.99 79.14
N GLY A 731 -3.45 134.34 78.30
CA GLY A 731 -2.66 133.16 78.62
C GLY A 731 -3.41 131.83 78.52
N VAL A 732 -4.52 131.74 77.77
CA VAL A 732 -5.32 130.51 77.55
C VAL A 732 -5.87 130.41 76.11
N GLU A 733 -5.40 129.40 75.34
CA GLU A 733 -5.89 129.07 73.97
C GLU A 733 -6.44 127.66 73.83
#